data_AF-A0A9X2K3J8-F1
#
_entry.id   AF-A0A9X2K3J8-F1
#
_cell.length_a   1.000
_cell.length_b   1.000
_cell.length_c   1.000
_cell.angle_alpha   90.00
_cell.angle_beta   90.00
_cell.angle_gamma   90.00
#
_symmetry.space_group_name_H-M   'P 1'
#
loop_
_entity.id
_entity.type
_entity.pdbx_description
1 polymer ?
#
loop_
_entity_poly.entity_id
_entity_poly.type
_entity_poly.pdbx_seq_one_letter_code
_entity_poly.pdbx_strand_id
1 'polypeptide(L)'
;MTSEKPTGPPGLIPAGHHLLASCFDAHHTIGGGLFAIDGADGAVEEIDHISSTGLHADDGLLYRCLWSAEGSPAELIAYDATGVRRYHRLDNVSTPHDILAVNGQVLVVGTTQNEVRCVAPDGRVAWLWRAPGEADSWHLNSLAVVGDQIMVCGFGPFLRRRGWDECGKPATGQVVDLETGEPVLRGLHAPHNPYYGDGTWLVCDSAAGDLVEFSDETRQETRRLGLPGWPRGLAVTDRYLYVGVSPHRYLTASVETAAVAIVDRAEWRQVALVPLPAREVYALALVPSPLAEGARQGFAANHTRLHEQGQRQLFDLLGRQPSRLWAIGDRLAEEECRAEITTGGPAEERAEPGSLLTVECRVANTGAGLLTPAPPYPVRVVHRWYDADGQEVPTQPIRAALPRTLPPEGVVAVPVRARTPGEPGDYRLRITLAQDGGVPFDELDPSAAADVRVRVLAAGPAADALAPFGLSPREVHAARTAGPTVHDLLRALLTRPDGGLDGLVAALVEEAGRPAFGRALAGALGGASEQALRHAVAQALPDPADVLLTGAEAVALTLRREGVGIVFAAPGAGESPLRDAAARLGLLAEARDDREAAIQAGGAGMVRPGNGAAVLSGARGLADALGALADLRRDGIGTVVFAELPAADPGLLAACGAFAKSCHEPLPPPATTDGTAAAHALVTTVRQALHESKRSPAGPTLVALPQQWAQTTWVPLAALAGTGTGAATDAAVDADRSPGQEAAGQTSEQTARQSAGQKTGQTAGTTAGQTAGTTAGQTAASVAAVLGDVLGGAPEELPAAAFAAASRPALATALATGLALGEPSAKVLCGLGGGDGVRALADAARQAAPVTFVVCGDGGPRYGELAAALGLRTRRVDLSGRLDPDYLAAQTKAFAVTLQALAAGPGPSLVELIPPAGAALWETSWIGMLEQPKTAGAGHA
;
A
#
# COMPACT_ATOMS: atom_id res chain seq x y z
N MET A 1 -67.36 5.45 -21.31
CA MET A 1 -66.45 4.62 -22.12
C MET A 1 -65.74 3.69 -21.16
N THR A 2 -66.02 2.40 -21.29
CA THR A 2 -65.52 1.31 -20.46
C THR A 2 -64.01 1.20 -20.62
N SER A 3 -63.29 1.23 -19.50
CA SER A 3 -61.86 0.92 -19.41
C SER A 3 -61.67 -0.57 -19.71
N GLU A 4 -61.16 -0.88 -20.89
CA GLU A 4 -60.59 -2.20 -21.16
C GLU A 4 -59.33 -2.34 -20.30
N LYS A 5 -59.33 -3.32 -19.40
CA LYS A 5 -58.11 -3.80 -18.75
C LYS A 5 -57.16 -4.28 -19.84
N PRO A 6 -55.87 -3.89 -19.86
CA PRO A 6 -54.91 -4.45 -20.80
C PRO A 6 -54.67 -5.92 -20.42
N THR A 7 -55.34 -6.83 -21.10
CA THR A 7 -55.08 -8.28 -21.00
C THR A 7 -53.89 -8.60 -21.88
N GLY A 8 -52.79 -9.08 -21.27
CA GLY A 8 -51.68 -9.67 -22.03
C GLY A 8 -52.14 -10.96 -22.73
N PRO A 9 -51.42 -11.46 -23.75
CA PRO A 9 -51.77 -12.73 -24.36
C PRO A 9 -51.66 -13.87 -23.31
N PRO A 10 -52.69 -14.71 -23.14
CA PRO A 10 -52.67 -15.80 -22.15
C PRO A 10 -51.55 -16.80 -22.45
N GLY A 11 -50.87 -17.28 -21.40
CA GLY A 11 -49.88 -18.38 -21.50
C GLY A 11 -48.41 -17.95 -21.69
N LEU A 12 -48.07 -16.69 -21.42
CA LEU A 12 -46.67 -16.22 -21.49
C LEU A 12 -45.82 -16.59 -20.27
N ILE A 13 -46.43 -16.95 -19.13
CA ILE A 13 -45.73 -17.48 -17.94
C ILE A 13 -46.07 -18.97 -17.80
N PRO A 14 -45.09 -19.84 -17.46
CA PRO A 14 -45.34 -21.27 -17.27
C PRO A 14 -46.46 -21.56 -16.26
N ALA A 15 -47.27 -22.58 -16.55
CA ALA A 15 -48.33 -22.99 -15.64
C ALA A 15 -47.78 -23.39 -14.26
N GLY A 16 -48.50 -23.03 -13.20
CA GLY A 16 -48.09 -23.30 -11.82
C GLY A 16 -46.91 -22.45 -11.31
N HIS A 17 -46.54 -21.40 -12.05
CA HIS A 17 -45.52 -20.43 -11.66
C HIS A 17 -46.10 -19.01 -11.68
N HIS A 18 -45.50 -18.14 -10.87
CA HIS A 18 -45.71 -16.69 -10.92
C HIS A 18 -44.39 -16.01 -11.20
N LEU A 19 -44.44 -14.91 -11.94
CA LEU A 19 -43.30 -14.01 -12.04
C LEU A 19 -43.41 -12.97 -10.94
N LEU A 20 -42.48 -13.00 -10.00
CA LEU A 20 -42.39 -12.00 -8.94
C LEU A 20 -41.46 -10.87 -9.37
N ALA A 21 -41.87 -9.63 -9.09
CA ALA A 21 -41.08 -8.44 -9.32
C ALA A 21 -40.81 -7.72 -7.99
N SER A 22 -39.52 -7.58 -7.69
CA SER A 22 -39.03 -6.79 -6.56
C SER A 22 -38.79 -5.36 -7.02
N CYS A 23 -39.50 -4.44 -6.37
CA CYS A 23 -39.54 -3.04 -6.74
C CYS A 23 -39.13 -2.16 -5.55
N PHE A 24 -38.49 -1.03 -5.84
CA PHE A 24 -38.09 -0.06 -4.84
C PHE A 24 -38.37 1.36 -5.32
N ASP A 25 -38.33 2.28 -4.38
CA ASP A 25 -38.41 3.71 -4.66
C ASP A 25 -37.46 4.45 -3.73
N ALA A 26 -36.24 4.70 -4.21
CA ALA A 26 -35.23 5.43 -3.46
C ALA A 26 -35.63 6.90 -3.17
N HIS A 27 -36.66 7.41 -3.84
CA HIS A 27 -37.14 8.79 -3.72
C HIS A 27 -38.50 8.89 -3.05
N HIS A 28 -39.06 7.80 -2.52
CA HIS A 28 -40.35 7.80 -1.81
C HIS A 28 -41.49 8.54 -2.54
N THR A 29 -41.58 8.36 -3.85
CA THR A 29 -42.56 9.04 -4.73
C THR A 29 -43.89 8.29 -4.84
N ILE A 30 -43.87 7.12 -5.48
CA ILE A 30 -45.04 6.27 -5.71
C ILE A 30 -44.96 4.94 -4.95
N GLY A 31 -43.80 4.62 -4.38
CA GLY A 31 -43.58 3.42 -3.56
C GLY A 31 -42.89 2.29 -4.32
N GLY A 32 -42.31 1.37 -3.54
CA GLY A 32 -41.78 0.08 -3.99
C GLY A 32 -42.70 -1.06 -3.54
N GLY A 33 -42.18 -2.28 -3.50
CA GLY A 33 -42.95 -3.44 -3.05
C GLY A 33 -42.55 -4.75 -3.71
N LEU A 34 -43.36 -5.77 -3.43
CA LEU A 34 -43.32 -7.04 -4.13
C LEU A 34 -44.60 -7.22 -4.93
N PHE A 35 -44.46 -7.57 -6.20
CA PHE A 35 -45.58 -7.75 -7.12
C PHE A 35 -45.55 -9.15 -7.71
N ALA A 36 -46.71 -9.76 -7.91
CA ALA A 36 -46.86 -11.02 -8.64
C ALA A 36 -47.58 -10.78 -9.96
N ILE A 37 -47.06 -11.37 -11.03
CA ILE A 37 -47.69 -11.36 -12.35
C ILE A 37 -48.19 -12.79 -12.62
N ASP A 38 -49.51 -12.92 -12.85
CA ASP A 38 -50.15 -14.20 -13.13
C ASP A 38 -50.00 -14.59 -14.63
N GLY A 39 -49.78 -15.87 -14.89
CA GLY A 39 -49.66 -16.42 -16.24
C GLY A 39 -50.97 -16.61 -16.99
N ALA A 40 -52.11 -16.60 -16.30
CA ALA A 40 -53.42 -16.83 -16.94
C ALA A 40 -53.89 -15.62 -17.77
N ASP A 41 -53.71 -14.40 -17.28
CA ASP A 41 -54.23 -13.16 -17.89
C ASP A 41 -53.22 -11.99 -17.86
N GLY A 42 -52.03 -12.18 -17.30
CA GLY A 42 -51.03 -11.13 -17.14
C GLY A 42 -51.40 -10.10 -16.06
N ALA A 43 -52.36 -10.41 -15.18
CA ALA A 43 -52.74 -9.51 -14.10
C ALA A 43 -51.58 -9.31 -13.11
N VAL A 44 -51.42 -8.06 -12.67
CA VAL A 44 -50.45 -7.66 -11.65
C VAL A 44 -51.17 -7.57 -10.31
N GLU A 45 -50.71 -8.37 -9.36
CA GLU A 45 -51.10 -8.35 -7.94
C GLU A 45 -49.99 -7.67 -7.14
N GLU A 46 -50.35 -6.74 -6.27
CA GLU A 46 -49.44 -6.17 -5.28
C GLU A 46 -49.49 -7.01 -4.00
N ILE A 47 -48.37 -7.63 -3.63
CA ILE A 47 -48.27 -8.45 -2.41
C ILE A 47 -48.07 -7.55 -1.19
N ASP A 48 -47.17 -6.59 -1.27
CA ASP A 48 -46.93 -5.57 -0.25
C ASP A 48 -46.22 -4.34 -0.82
N HIS A 49 -46.10 -3.28 0.00
CA HIS A 49 -45.46 -2.01 -0.35
C HIS A 49 -44.01 -1.85 0.19
N ILE A 50 -43.39 -2.93 0.67
CA ILE A 50 -42.06 -2.85 1.28
C ILE A 50 -41.00 -2.82 0.18
N SER A 51 -40.30 -1.70 0.03
CA SER A 51 -39.25 -1.59 -1.00
C SER A 51 -38.21 -2.70 -0.87
N SER A 52 -37.96 -3.40 -1.97
CA SER A 52 -36.94 -4.44 -2.05
C SER A 52 -36.20 -4.36 -3.38
N THR A 53 -34.99 -4.90 -3.41
CA THR A 53 -34.17 -4.94 -4.61
C THR A 53 -33.87 -6.38 -4.98
N GLY A 54 -33.03 -7.07 -4.22
CA GLY A 54 -32.63 -8.46 -4.47
C GLY A 54 -33.78 -9.47 -4.28
N LEU A 55 -33.88 -10.41 -5.22
CA LEU A 55 -34.88 -11.49 -5.20
C LEU A 55 -34.28 -12.75 -5.87
N HIS A 56 -34.29 -13.89 -5.18
CA HIS A 56 -33.78 -15.14 -5.73
C HIS A 56 -34.51 -16.35 -5.15
N ALA A 57 -34.80 -17.36 -5.96
CA ALA A 57 -35.42 -18.59 -5.50
C ALA A 57 -34.44 -19.76 -5.65
N ASP A 58 -34.22 -20.50 -4.57
CA ASP A 58 -33.32 -21.65 -4.52
C ASP A 58 -33.76 -22.64 -3.44
N ASP A 59 -33.57 -23.93 -3.68
CA ASP A 59 -33.85 -25.03 -2.75
C ASP A 59 -35.22 -24.93 -2.03
N GLY A 60 -36.28 -24.62 -2.79
CA GLY A 60 -37.64 -24.51 -2.24
C GLY A 60 -37.85 -23.31 -1.30
N LEU A 61 -36.96 -22.33 -1.33
CA LEU A 61 -37.09 -21.07 -0.63
C LEU A 61 -37.07 -19.90 -1.61
N LEU A 62 -37.80 -18.84 -1.27
CA LEU A 62 -37.69 -17.54 -1.91
C LEU A 62 -36.93 -16.61 -0.97
N TYR A 63 -35.86 -15.99 -1.45
CA TYR A 63 -35.11 -14.99 -0.72
C TYR A 63 -35.44 -13.61 -1.29
N ARG A 64 -35.59 -12.63 -0.39
CA ARG A 64 -35.85 -11.23 -0.71
C ARG A 64 -34.99 -10.34 0.17
N CYS A 65 -34.27 -9.40 -0.44
CA CYS A 65 -33.52 -8.38 0.27
C CYS A 65 -34.27 -7.05 0.23
N LEU A 66 -34.63 -6.55 1.41
CA LEU A 66 -35.31 -5.28 1.56
C LEU A 66 -34.30 -4.14 1.37
N TRP A 67 -34.74 -3.11 0.66
CA TRP A 67 -33.91 -1.97 0.34
C TRP A 67 -33.74 -1.06 1.56
N SER A 68 -32.52 -0.58 1.78
CA SER A 68 -32.19 0.38 2.82
C SER A 68 -31.36 1.53 2.25
N ALA A 69 -31.52 2.72 2.83
CA ALA A 69 -30.69 3.87 2.49
C ALA A 69 -29.25 3.73 3.03
N GLU A 70 -28.32 4.54 2.51
CA GLU A 70 -26.95 4.61 3.01
C GLU A 70 -26.92 4.90 4.53
N GLY A 71 -26.19 4.08 5.28
CA GLY A 71 -26.11 4.19 6.74
C GLY A 71 -27.17 3.40 7.51
N SER A 72 -28.15 2.81 6.83
CA SER A 72 -29.16 1.93 7.41
C SER A 72 -28.86 0.46 7.11
N PRO A 73 -29.16 -0.46 8.04
CA PRO A 73 -28.99 -1.89 7.81
C PRO A 73 -30.02 -2.39 6.79
N ALA A 74 -29.61 -3.30 5.92
CA ALA A 74 -30.51 -4.05 5.05
C ALA A 74 -31.17 -5.20 5.82
N GLU A 75 -32.22 -5.79 5.24
CA GLU A 75 -32.91 -6.94 5.84
C GLU A 75 -33.04 -8.03 4.77
N LEU A 76 -32.75 -9.28 5.16
CA LEU A 76 -32.87 -10.46 4.30
C LEU A 76 -33.96 -11.36 4.86
N ILE A 77 -34.94 -11.68 4.01
CA ILE A 77 -36.08 -12.53 4.33
C ILE A 77 -36.00 -13.78 3.47
N ALA A 78 -36.23 -14.94 4.08
CA ALA A 78 -36.44 -16.19 3.36
C ALA A 78 -37.85 -16.71 3.62
N TYR A 79 -38.59 -17.01 2.55
CA TYR A 79 -39.94 -17.57 2.58
C TYR A 79 -39.90 -19.03 2.17
N ASP A 80 -40.68 -19.86 2.84
CA ASP A 80 -41.11 -21.16 2.32
C ASP A 80 -42.57 -21.07 1.87
N ALA A 81 -43.21 -22.18 1.52
CA ALA A 81 -44.60 -22.20 1.07
C ALA A 81 -45.64 -21.77 2.14
N THR A 82 -45.23 -21.54 3.38
CA THR A 82 -46.11 -21.20 4.52
C THR A 82 -45.88 -19.79 5.07
N GLY A 83 -44.92 -19.03 4.53
CA GLY A 83 -44.60 -17.70 5.01
C GLY A 83 -43.12 -17.48 5.27
N VAL A 84 -42.82 -16.47 6.10
CA VAL A 84 -41.44 -16.14 6.51
C VAL A 84 -40.86 -17.27 7.35
N ARG A 85 -39.81 -17.89 6.83
CA ARG A 85 -39.02 -18.95 7.48
C ARG A 85 -37.81 -18.38 8.23
N ARG A 86 -37.15 -17.36 7.65
CA ARG A 86 -36.00 -16.68 8.25
C ARG A 86 -36.06 -15.17 8.00
N TYR A 87 -35.54 -14.43 8.96
CA TYR A 87 -35.36 -12.98 8.89
C TYR A 87 -34.01 -12.64 9.50
N HIS A 88 -33.16 -11.95 8.75
CA HIS A 88 -31.85 -11.50 9.18
C HIS A 88 -31.70 -9.99 8.95
N ARG A 89 -31.30 -9.27 10.00
CA ARG A 89 -30.85 -7.88 9.87
C ARG A 89 -29.37 -7.88 9.48
N LEU A 90 -29.00 -7.09 8.47
CA LEU A 90 -27.66 -7.00 7.91
C LEU A 90 -27.03 -5.64 8.27
N ASP A 91 -26.37 -5.58 9.42
CA ASP A 91 -25.94 -4.33 10.05
C ASP A 91 -24.98 -3.45 9.21
N ASN A 92 -24.18 -4.08 8.36
CA ASN A 92 -23.14 -3.41 7.56
C ASN A 92 -23.42 -3.48 6.04
N VAL A 93 -24.68 -3.69 5.66
CA VAL A 93 -25.13 -3.65 4.27
C VAL A 93 -26.08 -2.46 4.14
N SER A 94 -25.75 -1.53 3.26
CA SER A 94 -26.63 -0.43 2.89
C SER A 94 -26.80 -0.44 1.39
N THR A 95 -27.90 0.16 0.92
CA THR A 95 -28.24 0.21 -0.52
C THR A 95 -28.06 -1.15 -1.20
N PRO A 96 -28.61 -2.25 -0.63
CA PRO A 96 -28.44 -3.57 -1.21
C PRO A 96 -29.01 -3.57 -2.63
N HIS A 97 -28.29 -4.17 -3.55
CA HIS A 97 -28.70 -4.26 -4.94
C HIS A 97 -29.23 -5.64 -5.25
N ASP A 98 -28.39 -6.66 -5.21
CA ASP A 98 -28.79 -8.00 -5.59
C ASP A 98 -28.44 -9.05 -4.54
N ILE A 99 -29.12 -10.19 -4.65
CA ILE A 99 -28.82 -11.38 -3.86
C ILE A 99 -28.77 -12.62 -4.74
N LEU A 100 -27.96 -13.58 -4.32
CA LEU A 100 -27.86 -14.88 -4.96
C LEU A 100 -27.78 -15.95 -3.87
N ALA A 101 -28.78 -16.83 -3.82
CA ALA A 101 -28.75 -17.97 -2.92
C ALA A 101 -28.05 -19.14 -3.60
N VAL A 102 -27.10 -19.75 -2.90
CA VAL A 102 -26.32 -20.88 -3.39
C VAL A 102 -25.92 -21.75 -2.21
N ASN A 103 -26.20 -23.06 -2.29
CA ASN A 103 -25.84 -24.03 -1.25
C ASN A 103 -26.33 -23.63 0.16
N GLY A 104 -27.53 -23.06 0.25
CA GLY A 104 -28.13 -22.57 1.49
C GLY A 104 -27.53 -21.28 2.07
N GLN A 105 -26.46 -20.75 1.47
CA GLN A 105 -25.90 -19.43 1.76
C GLN A 105 -26.53 -18.38 0.86
N VAL A 106 -26.50 -17.13 1.30
CA VAL A 106 -27.01 -15.99 0.50
C VAL A 106 -25.90 -14.97 0.33
N LEU A 107 -25.47 -14.77 -0.90
CA LEU A 107 -24.60 -13.69 -1.30
C LEU A 107 -25.41 -12.41 -1.41
N VAL A 108 -24.93 -11.32 -0.83
CA VAL A 108 -25.60 -10.01 -0.83
C VAL A 108 -24.64 -8.95 -1.34
N VAL A 109 -25.06 -8.20 -2.36
CA VAL A 109 -24.31 -7.07 -2.91
C VAL A 109 -24.62 -5.81 -2.12
N GLY A 110 -23.62 -5.26 -1.45
CA GLY A 110 -23.64 -3.94 -0.82
C GLY A 110 -22.98 -2.90 -1.73
N THR A 111 -23.78 -2.17 -2.50
CA THR A 111 -23.30 -1.28 -3.56
C THR A 111 -22.47 -0.13 -3.02
N THR A 112 -22.96 0.56 -1.98
CA THR A 112 -22.20 1.67 -1.38
C THR A 112 -20.87 1.20 -0.80
N GLN A 113 -20.79 -0.01 -0.27
CA GLN A 113 -19.56 -0.56 0.31
C GLN A 113 -18.61 -1.15 -0.76
N ASN A 114 -19.04 -1.30 -2.01
CA ASN A 114 -18.38 -2.12 -3.04
C ASN A 114 -18.12 -3.56 -2.57
N GLU A 115 -19.09 -4.18 -1.91
CA GLU A 115 -18.92 -5.49 -1.28
C GLU A 115 -19.88 -6.54 -1.80
N VAL A 116 -19.40 -7.78 -1.79
CA VAL A 116 -20.22 -9.00 -1.80
C VAL A 116 -20.00 -9.73 -0.48
N ARG A 117 -21.09 -9.97 0.25
CA ARG A 117 -21.06 -10.66 1.54
C ARG A 117 -21.77 -11.99 1.43
N CYS A 118 -21.12 -13.07 1.83
CA CYS A 118 -21.77 -14.37 1.95
C CYS A 118 -22.37 -14.52 3.35
N VAL A 119 -23.69 -14.64 3.43
CA VAL A 119 -24.46 -14.81 4.67
C VAL A 119 -24.85 -16.28 4.82
N ALA A 120 -24.38 -16.90 5.89
CA ALA A 120 -24.71 -18.28 6.25
C ALA A 120 -26.17 -18.40 6.72
N PRO A 121 -26.72 -19.63 6.76
CA PRO A 121 -28.11 -19.85 7.20
C PRO A 121 -28.48 -19.32 8.59
N ASP A 122 -27.49 -19.17 9.47
CA ASP A 122 -27.64 -18.65 10.83
C ASP A 122 -27.51 -17.12 10.92
N GLY A 123 -27.31 -16.44 9.78
CA GLY A 123 -27.17 -14.99 9.68
C GLY A 123 -25.74 -14.46 9.85
N ARG A 124 -24.75 -15.32 10.11
CA ARG A 124 -23.34 -14.87 10.19
C ARG A 124 -22.76 -14.64 8.80
N VAL A 125 -21.89 -13.63 8.68
CA VAL A 125 -21.10 -13.42 7.46
C VAL A 125 -19.98 -14.46 7.41
N ALA A 126 -20.04 -15.38 6.46
CA ALA A 126 -19.05 -16.44 6.27
C ALA A 126 -17.75 -15.91 5.66
N TRP A 127 -17.87 -15.03 4.67
CA TRP A 127 -16.76 -14.32 4.04
C TRP A 127 -17.26 -13.03 3.37
N LEU A 128 -16.31 -12.16 3.03
CA LEU A 128 -16.56 -10.89 2.36
C LEU A 128 -15.53 -10.67 1.26
N TRP A 129 -16.01 -10.23 0.11
CA TRP A 129 -15.20 -9.74 -1.00
C TRP A 129 -15.48 -8.25 -1.19
N ARG A 130 -14.43 -7.45 -1.42
CA ARG A 130 -14.52 -6.00 -1.60
C ARG A 130 -13.75 -5.56 -2.85
N ALA A 131 -14.40 -4.79 -3.71
CA ALA A 131 -13.75 -4.17 -4.86
C ALA A 131 -12.88 -2.97 -4.43
N PRO A 132 -11.77 -2.69 -5.13
CA PRO A 132 -10.84 -1.62 -4.78
C PRO A 132 -11.40 -0.21 -5.00
N GLY A 133 -10.99 0.72 -4.14
CA GLY A 133 -11.33 2.14 -4.25
C GLY A 133 -12.26 2.62 -3.15
N GLU A 134 -12.73 3.85 -3.30
CA GLU A 134 -13.65 4.48 -2.35
C GLU A 134 -15.06 3.86 -2.40
N ALA A 135 -15.83 4.04 -1.33
CA ALA A 135 -17.23 3.65 -1.28
C ALA A 135 -18.00 4.12 -2.54
N ASP A 136 -18.79 3.23 -3.14
CA ASP A 136 -19.61 3.47 -4.34
C ASP A 136 -18.80 3.84 -5.61
N SER A 137 -17.51 3.48 -5.65
CA SER A 137 -16.67 3.69 -6.84
C SER A 137 -16.96 2.68 -7.94
N TRP A 138 -17.15 1.39 -7.63
CA TRP A 138 -17.47 0.38 -8.65
C TRP A 138 -18.96 0.31 -8.93
N HIS A 139 -19.79 0.67 -7.94
CA HIS A 139 -21.24 0.56 -7.98
C HIS A 139 -21.66 -0.86 -8.40
N LEU A 140 -21.34 -1.83 -7.53
CA LEU A 140 -21.68 -3.24 -7.77
C LEU A 140 -23.19 -3.41 -7.86
N ASN A 141 -23.65 -4.23 -8.80
CA ASN A 141 -25.05 -4.45 -9.10
C ASN A 141 -25.46 -5.87 -8.80
N SER A 142 -25.19 -6.80 -9.72
CA SER A 142 -25.83 -8.11 -9.73
C SER A 142 -24.85 -9.26 -9.78
N LEU A 143 -25.31 -10.42 -9.32
CA LEU A 143 -24.52 -11.64 -9.23
C LEU A 143 -24.96 -12.68 -10.27
N ALA A 144 -24.05 -13.58 -10.65
CA ALA A 144 -24.37 -14.77 -11.43
C ALA A 144 -23.52 -15.97 -11.00
N VAL A 145 -24.01 -17.16 -11.29
CA VAL A 145 -23.27 -18.42 -11.11
C VAL A 145 -22.84 -18.95 -12.48
N VAL A 146 -21.59 -19.37 -12.59
CA VAL A 146 -21.05 -20.07 -13.77
C VAL A 146 -20.30 -21.30 -13.28
N GLY A 147 -20.93 -22.48 -13.38
CA GLY A 147 -20.40 -23.67 -12.72
C GLY A 147 -20.28 -23.44 -11.21
N ASP A 148 -19.06 -23.54 -10.67
CA ASP A 148 -18.78 -23.28 -9.25
C ASP A 148 -18.31 -21.83 -8.98
N GLN A 149 -18.18 -21.01 -10.02
CA GLN A 149 -17.68 -19.64 -9.92
C GLN A 149 -18.82 -18.66 -9.69
N ILE A 150 -18.55 -17.63 -8.87
CA ILE A 150 -19.45 -16.52 -8.62
C ILE A 150 -18.94 -15.29 -9.34
N MET A 151 -19.82 -14.68 -10.11
CA MET A 151 -19.57 -13.47 -10.88
C MET A 151 -20.31 -12.30 -10.26
N VAL A 152 -19.75 -11.10 -10.34
CA VAL A 152 -20.40 -9.83 -9.98
C VAL A 152 -20.27 -8.83 -11.11
N CYS A 153 -21.30 -8.06 -11.40
CA CYS A 153 -21.22 -6.95 -12.33
C CYS A 153 -21.21 -5.60 -11.61
N GLY A 154 -20.58 -4.60 -12.25
CA GLY A 154 -20.54 -3.22 -11.76
C GLY A 154 -20.16 -2.27 -12.88
N PHE A 155 -20.22 -0.97 -12.62
CA PHE A 155 -20.01 0.09 -13.63
C PHE A 155 -18.55 0.27 -14.05
N GLY A 156 -17.62 -0.33 -13.31
CA GLY A 156 -16.23 -0.45 -13.74
C GLY A 156 -15.25 -0.23 -12.59
N PRO A 157 -13.95 -0.39 -12.86
CA PRO A 157 -12.92 -0.39 -11.84
C PRO A 157 -12.49 1.01 -11.42
N PHE A 158 -13.44 1.87 -11.04
CA PHE A 158 -13.13 3.23 -10.62
C PHE A 158 -12.57 3.28 -9.20
N LEU A 159 -11.70 4.25 -8.96
CA LEU A 159 -11.10 4.49 -7.65
C LEU A 159 -11.88 5.50 -6.81
N ARG A 160 -12.51 6.48 -7.46
CA ARG A 160 -13.25 7.55 -6.78
C ARG A 160 -14.72 7.22 -6.65
N ARG A 161 -15.30 7.62 -5.52
CA ARG A 161 -16.74 7.54 -5.26
C ARG A 161 -17.50 8.16 -6.41
N ARG A 162 -18.41 7.39 -7.03
CA ARG A 162 -19.20 7.82 -8.19
C ARG A 162 -18.39 8.30 -9.40
N GLY A 163 -17.14 7.85 -9.56
CA GLY A 163 -16.31 8.18 -10.73
C GLY A 163 -16.96 7.78 -12.05
N TRP A 164 -17.75 6.71 -12.06
CA TRP A 164 -18.60 6.33 -13.20
C TRP A 164 -19.61 7.40 -13.60
N ASP A 165 -20.17 8.16 -12.64
CA ASP A 165 -21.17 9.20 -12.92
C ASP A 165 -20.50 10.47 -13.41
N GLU A 166 -19.39 10.84 -12.78
CA GLU A 166 -18.56 11.99 -13.15
C GLU A 166 -18.01 11.86 -14.58
N CYS A 167 -17.66 10.64 -14.99
CA CYS A 167 -17.24 10.33 -16.36
C CYS A 167 -18.42 10.14 -17.35
N GLY A 168 -19.67 10.34 -16.92
CA GLY A 168 -20.84 10.24 -17.80
C GLY A 168 -21.27 8.81 -18.15
N LYS A 169 -21.04 7.84 -17.26
CA LYS A 169 -21.33 6.41 -17.43
C LYS A 169 -20.70 5.81 -18.69
N PRO A 170 -19.37 5.86 -18.83
CA PRO A 170 -18.69 5.29 -19.99
C PRO A 170 -18.85 3.76 -20.04
N ALA A 171 -18.48 3.15 -21.17
CA ALA A 171 -18.50 1.71 -21.38
C ALA A 171 -17.40 0.94 -20.60
N THR A 172 -17.20 1.27 -19.32
CA THR A 172 -16.20 0.68 -18.41
C THR A 172 -16.76 -0.45 -17.56
N GLY A 173 -18.06 -0.67 -17.62
CA GLY A 173 -18.77 -1.71 -16.90
C GLY A 173 -18.32 -3.10 -17.32
N GLN A 174 -18.31 -3.99 -16.34
CA GLN A 174 -17.74 -5.33 -16.47
C GLN A 174 -18.48 -6.34 -15.60
N VAL A 175 -18.41 -7.60 -16.01
CA VAL A 175 -18.77 -8.79 -15.21
C VAL A 175 -17.46 -9.45 -14.79
N VAL A 176 -17.27 -9.66 -13.49
CA VAL A 176 -16.00 -10.02 -12.87
C VAL A 176 -16.15 -11.29 -12.03
N ASP A 177 -15.20 -12.19 -12.16
CA ASP A 177 -15.06 -13.36 -11.28
C ASP A 177 -14.52 -12.93 -9.91
N LEU A 178 -15.24 -13.28 -8.83
CA LEU A 178 -14.87 -12.89 -7.46
C LEU A 178 -13.57 -13.55 -6.96
N GLU A 179 -13.23 -14.74 -7.43
CA GLU A 179 -12.06 -15.49 -7.00
C GLU A 179 -10.78 -15.03 -7.70
N THR A 180 -10.87 -14.76 -9.00
CA THR A 180 -9.70 -14.41 -9.83
C THR A 180 -9.55 -12.91 -10.04
N GLY A 181 -10.63 -12.14 -9.87
CA GLY A 181 -10.71 -10.73 -10.25
C GLY A 181 -10.73 -10.50 -11.75
N GLU A 182 -10.87 -11.56 -12.55
CA GLU A 182 -10.90 -11.46 -14.01
C GLU A 182 -12.23 -10.88 -14.51
N PRO A 183 -12.21 -9.81 -15.29
CA PRO A 183 -13.38 -9.30 -15.99
C PRO A 183 -13.68 -10.15 -17.24
N VAL A 184 -14.62 -11.07 -17.09
CA VAL A 184 -15.08 -12.02 -18.11
C VAL A 184 -15.83 -11.33 -19.26
N LEU A 185 -16.64 -10.31 -18.94
CA LEU A 185 -17.32 -9.45 -19.92
C LEU A 185 -16.96 -7.99 -19.66
N ARG A 186 -16.82 -7.18 -20.72
CA ARG A 186 -16.38 -5.78 -20.69
C ARG A 186 -17.17 -4.94 -21.71
N GLY A 187 -16.99 -3.62 -21.66
CA GLY A 187 -17.55 -2.71 -22.67
C GLY A 187 -19.03 -2.37 -22.44
N LEU A 188 -19.51 -2.52 -21.20
CA LEU A 188 -20.90 -2.25 -20.81
C LEU A 188 -20.97 -0.88 -20.12
N HIS A 189 -22.10 -0.17 -20.20
CA HIS A 189 -22.26 1.16 -19.59
C HIS A 189 -22.76 1.07 -18.14
N ALA A 190 -23.78 0.24 -17.90
CA ALA A 190 -24.34 0.02 -16.57
C ALA A 190 -24.88 -1.42 -16.45
N PRO A 191 -24.00 -2.43 -16.39
CA PRO A 191 -24.44 -3.82 -16.42
C PRO A 191 -25.20 -4.21 -15.16
N HIS A 192 -26.34 -4.87 -15.35
CA HIS A 192 -27.20 -5.48 -14.34
C HIS A 192 -27.62 -6.89 -14.75
N ASN A 193 -27.93 -7.70 -13.74
CA ASN A 193 -28.45 -9.06 -13.83
C ASN A 193 -27.79 -9.90 -14.93
N PRO A 194 -26.47 -10.14 -14.84
CA PRO A 194 -25.82 -11.09 -15.72
C PRO A 194 -26.47 -12.46 -15.50
N TYR A 195 -26.69 -13.19 -16.59
CA TYR A 195 -27.20 -14.54 -16.58
C TYR A 195 -26.32 -15.38 -17.49
N TYR A 196 -26.00 -16.59 -17.05
CA TYR A 196 -25.28 -17.58 -17.84
C TYR A 196 -26.12 -18.85 -17.94
N GLY A 197 -26.29 -19.36 -19.15
CA GLY A 197 -26.96 -20.62 -19.42
C GLY A 197 -26.76 -21.06 -20.86
N ASP A 198 -26.61 -22.37 -21.08
CA ASP A 198 -26.44 -22.97 -22.42
C ASP A 198 -25.30 -22.34 -23.24
N GLY A 199 -24.15 -22.06 -22.61
CA GLY A 199 -22.98 -21.45 -23.27
C GLY A 199 -23.21 -20.00 -23.73
N THR A 200 -24.22 -19.33 -23.19
CA THR A 200 -24.61 -17.98 -23.59
C THR A 200 -24.72 -17.07 -22.38
N TRP A 201 -24.30 -15.82 -22.54
CA TRP A 201 -24.45 -14.78 -21.54
C TRP A 201 -25.54 -13.80 -21.95
N LEU A 202 -26.33 -13.38 -20.96
CA LEU A 202 -27.28 -12.28 -21.10
C LEU A 202 -26.96 -11.22 -20.04
N VAL A 203 -26.95 -9.95 -20.43
CA VAL A 203 -26.73 -8.83 -19.49
C VAL A 203 -27.66 -7.69 -19.84
N CYS A 204 -28.26 -7.06 -18.83
CA CYS A 204 -28.98 -5.80 -19.02
C CYS A 204 -27.95 -4.66 -18.99
N ASP A 205 -27.67 -4.02 -20.14
CA ASP A 205 -26.81 -2.83 -20.21
C ASP A 205 -27.66 -1.57 -20.02
N SER A 206 -27.94 -1.25 -18.76
CA SER A 206 -29.11 -0.44 -18.43
C SER A 206 -29.01 1.03 -18.84
N ALA A 207 -27.80 1.59 -18.85
CA ALA A 207 -27.56 2.97 -19.27
C ALA A 207 -27.58 3.11 -20.79
N ALA A 208 -27.28 2.04 -21.53
CA ALA A 208 -27.50 1.97 -22.98
C ALA A 208 -28.98 1.74 -23.33
N GLY A 209 -29.76 1.18 -22.39
CA GLY A 209 -31.18 0.87 -22.58
C GLY A 209 -31.42 -0.50 -23.23
N ASP A 210 -30.41 -1.38 -23.21
CA ASP A 210 -30.42 -2.61 -23.99
C ASP A 210 -30.34 -3.89 -23.15
N LEU A 211 -30.92 -4.97 -23.67
CA LEU A 211 -30.56 -6.34 -23.32
C LEU A 211 -29.51 -6.85 -24.33
N VAL A 212 -28.39 -7.38 -23.83
CA VAL A 212 -27.25 -7.78 -24.65
C VAL A 212 -26.96 -9.27 -24.44
N GLU A 213 -26.68 -9.96 -25.53
CA GLU A 213 -26.22 -11.35 -25.54
C GLU A 213 -24.74 -11.43 -25.92
N PHE A 214 -23.97 -12.28 -25.23
CA PHE A 214 -22.58 -12.57 -25.55
C PHE A 214 -22.34 -14.08 -25.74
N SER A 215 -21.41 -14.42 -26.63
CA SER A 215 -20.88 -15.78 -26.77
C SER A 215 -19.88 -16.09 -25.65
N ASP A 216 -19.99 -17.28 -25.06
CA ASP A 216 -19.05 -17.75 -24.04
C ASP A 216 -17.64 -18.02 -24.61
N GLU A 217 -17.55 -18.48 -25.86
CA GLU A 217 -16.29 -18.80 -26.53
C GLU A 217 -15.48 -17.55 -26.89
N THR A 218 -16.16 -16.52 -27.42
CA THR A 218 -15.49 -15.32 -27.95
C THR A 218 -15.50 -14.14 -26.98
N ARG A 219 -16.38 -14.17 -25.96
CA ARG A 219 -16.66 -13.04 -25.07
C ARG A 219 -17.08 -11.76 -25.81
N GLN A 220 -17.56 -11.89 -27.05
CA GLN A 220 -18.05 -10.79 -27.87
C GLN A 220 -19.57 -10.74 -27.89
N GLU A 221 -20.10 -9.54 -28.05
CA GLU A 221 -21.53 -9.31 -28.26
C GLU A 221 -22.01 -10.01 -29.53
N THR A 222 -23.09 -10.78 -29.42
CA THR A 222 -23.73 -11.48 -30.54
C THR A 222 -25.03 -10.79 -30.95
N ARG A 223 -25.84 -10.34 -29.99
CA ARG A 223 -27.13 -9.68 -30.22
C ARG A 223 -27.39 -8.58 -29.19
N ARG A 224 -28.08 -7.53 -29.61
CA ARG A 224 -28.53 -6.41 -28.76
C ARG A 224 -29.98 -6.05 -29.06
N LEU A 225 -30.77 -5.84 -28.02
CA LEU A 225 -32.18 -5.48 -28.13
C LEU A 225 -32.47 -4.26 -27.26
N GLY A 226 -32.84 -3.15 -27.90
CA GLY A 226 -33.29 -1.95 -27.21
C GLY A 226 -34.64 -2.14 -26.54
N LEU A 227 -34.75 -1.69 -25.29
CA LEU A 227 -35.94 -1.76 -24.45
C LEU A 227 -36.41 -0.35 -24.07
N PRO A 228 -37.71 -0.14 -23.76
CA PRO A 228 -38.29 1.19 -23.58
C PRO A 228 -37.99 1.81 -22.19
N GLY A 229 -36.75 1.76 -21.72
CA GLY A 229 -36.32 2.35 -20.45
C GLY A 229 -34.98 1.81 -19.94
N TRP A 230 -34.84 1.70 -18.63
CA TRP A 230 -33.65 1.20 -17.93
C TRP A 230 -33.82 -0.29 -17.60
N PRO A 231 -33.28 -1.22 -18.41
CA PRO A 231 -33.48 -2.65 -18.20
C PRO A 231 -32.69 -3.15 -16.99
N ARG A 232 -33.35 -3.85 -16.07
CA ARG A 232 -32.75 -4.60 -14.95
C ARG A 232 -33.80 -5.52 -14.33
N GLY A 233 -33.34 -6.59 -13.73
CA GLY A 233 -34.14 -7.75 -13.36
C GLY A 233 -34.34 -8.64 -14.57
N LEU A 234 -33.88 -9.89 -14.48
CA LEU A 234 -33.93 -10.85 -15.57
C LEU A 234 -34.40 -12.20 -15.03
N ALA A 235 -35.45 -12.75 -15.64
CA ALA A 235 -35.84 -14.14 -15.47
C ALA A 235 -35.88 -14.83 -16.83
N VAL A 236 -35.43 -16.08 -16.89
CA VAL A 236 -35.19 -16.80 -18.15
C VAL A 236 -35.97 -18.11 -18.16
N THR A 237 -36.60 -18.40 -19.30
CA THR A 237 -37.19 -19.72 -19.63
C THR A 237 -36.66 -20.17 -20.99
N ASP A 238 -37.00 -21.38 -21.42
CA ASP A 238 -36.60 -21.90 -22.73
C ASP A 238 -37.05 -20.99 -23.89
N ARG A 239 -38.23 -20.36 -23.76
CA ARG A 239 -38.81 -19.55 -24.84
C ARG A 239 -38.75 -18.05 -24.60
N TYR A 240 -38.94 -17.60 -23.36
CA TYR A 240 -39.10 -16.18 -23.04
C TYR A 240 -38.04 -15.67 -22.06
N LEU A 241 -37.64 -14.42 -22.25
CA LEU A 241 -36.92 -13.61 -21.27
C LEU A 241 -37.90 -12.58 -20.70
N TYR A 242 -37.92 -12.46 -19.39
CA TYR A 242 -38.64 -11.40 -18.69
C TYR A 242 -37.60 -10.40 -18.21
N VAL A 243 -37.73 -9.16 -18.66
CA VAL A 243 -36.79 -8.08 -18.34
C VAL A 243 -37.55 -6.97 -17.66
N GLY A 244 -37.16 -6.63 -16.42
CA GLY A 244 -37.71 -5.45 -15.77
C GLY A 244 -37.20 -4.20 -16.47
N VAL A 245 -38.05 -3.20 -16.64
CA VAL A 245 -37.72 -1.95 -17.31
C VAL A 245 -38.18 -0.81 -16.41
N SER A 246 -37.24 -0.04 -15.89
CA SER A 246 -37.53 1.13 -15.06
C SER A 246 -37.58 2.41 -15.90
N PRO A 247 -38.29 3.46 -15.47
CA PRO A 247 -38.28 4.75 -16.15
C PRO A 247 -36.88 5.34 -16.25
N HIS A 248 -36.46 5.67 -17.46
CA HIS A 248 -35.22 6.35 -17.73
C HIS A 248 -35.36 7.85 -17.40
N ARG A 249 -34.48 8.36 -16.54
CA ARG A 249 -34.58 9.73 -16.01
C ARG A 249 -34.29 10.83 -17.04
N TYR A 250 -33.72 10.47 -18.20
CA TYR A 250 -33.23 11.42 -19.21
C TYR A 250 -33.78 11.18 -20.63
N LEU A 251 -34.61 10.15 -20.84
CA LEU A 251 -35.15 9.86 -22.18
C LEU A 251 -36.64 10.22 -22.24
N THR A 252 -37.00 11.04 -23.21
CA THR A 252 -38.38 11.50 -23.43
C THR A 252 -39.34 10.37 -23.87
N ALA A 253 -38.80 9.28 -24.41
CA ALA A 253 -39.57 8.12 -24.90
C ALA A 253 -39.61 6.93 -23.91
N SER A 254 -39.31 7.16 -22.63
CA SER A 254 -39.30 6.13 -21.58
C SER A 254 -40.72 5.75 -21.09
N VAL A 255 -40.85 4.55 -20.53
CA VAL A 255 -41.99 4.20 -19.66
C VAL A 255 -42.15 5.20 -18.50
N GLU A 256 -43.40 5.45 -18.10
CA GLU A 256 -43.75 6.38 -17.01
C GLU A 256 -43.55 5.74 -15.62
N THR A 257 -43.96 4.47 -15.46
CA THR A 257 -43.72 3.62 -14.29
C THR A 257 -42.88 2.39 -14.68
N ALA A 258 -42.43 1.61 -13.70
CA ALA A 258 -41.75 0.35 -13.99
C ALA A 258 -42.65 -0.59 -14.80
N ALA A 259 -42.05 -1.49 -15.58
CA ALA A 259 -42.75 -2.50 -16.38
C ALA A 259 -41.91 -3.77 -16.50
N VAL A 260 -42.52 -4.85 -16.99
CA VAL A 260 -41.82 -6.08 -17.40
C VAL A 260 -42.00 -6.27 -18.90
N ALA A 261 -40.89 -6.18 -19.64
CA ALA A 261 -40.81 -6.55 -21.05
C ALA A 261 -40.67 -8.06 -21.18
N ILE A 262 -41.50 -8.68 -22.01
CA ILE A 262 -41.42 -10.11 -22.34
C ILE A 262 -40.83 -10.22 -23.74
N VAL A 263 -39.71 -10.92 -23.87
CA VAL A 263 -38.94 -11.07 -25.11
C VAL A 263 -38.97 -12.53 -25.53
N ASP A 264 -39.30 -12.82 -26.79
CA ASP A 264 -39.16 -14.17 -27.36
C ASP A 264 -37.68 -14.41 -27.70
N ARG A 265 -37.08 -15.46 -27.14
CA ARG A 265 -35.63 -15.76 -27.28
C ARG A 265 -35.25 -16.14 -28.71
N ALA A 266 -36.15 -16.81 -29.43
CA ALA A 266 -35.89 -17.27 -30.79
C ALA A 266 -36.01 -16.10 -31.78
N GLU A 267 -37.04 -15.26 -31.62
CA GLU A 267 -37.27 -14.11 -32.48
C GLU A 267 -36.46 -12.86 -32.09
N TRP A 268 -35.87 -12.87 -30.88
CA TRP A 268 -35.11 -11.76 -30.30
C TRP A 268 -35.83 -10.40 -30.37
N ARG A 269 -37.13 -10.41 -30.03
CA ARG A 269 -37.96 -9.20 -30.02
C ARG A 269 -38.89 -9.18 -28.82
N GLN A 270 -39.21 -7.97 -28.38
CA GLN A 270 -40.25 -7.76 -27.37
C GLN A 270 -41.62 -8.15 -27.95
N VAL A 271 -42.33 -9.03 -27.24
CA VAL A 271 -43.67 -9.53 -27.60
C VAL A 271 -44.77 -8.99 -26.68
N ALA A 272 -44.43 -8.56 -25.46
CA ALA A 272 -45.38 -7.92 -24.54
C ALA A 272 -44.66 -6.96 -23.58
N LEU A 273 -45.43 -6.06 -22.97
CA LEU A 273 -44.97 -5.14 -21.93
C LEU A 273 -46.06 -5.04 -20.86
N VAL A 274 -45.75 -5.47 -19.63
CA VAL A 274 -46.69 -5.49 -18.51
C VAL A 274 -46.35 -4.33 -17.56
N PRO A 275 -47.19 -3.29 -17.43
CA PRO A 275 -46.92 -2.17 -16.55
C PRO A 275 -47.03 -2.59 -15.08
N LEU A 276 -46.12 -2.09 -14.24
CA LEU A 276 -46.12 -2.25 -12.79
C LEU A 276 -46.50 -0.91 -12.13
N PRO A 277 -47.31 -0.93 -11.06
CA PRO A 277 -47.65 0.26 -10.30
C PRO A 277 -46.53 0.64 -9.31
N ALA A 278 -45.28 0.64 -9.76
CA ALA A 278 -44.10 0.93 -8.94
C ALA A 278 -43.14 1.87 -9.67
N ARG A 279 -42.30 2.58 -8.91
CA ARG A 279 -41.33 3.53 -9.50
C ARG A 279 -40.26 2.82 -10.30
N GLU A 280 -39.66 1.80 -9.70
CA GLU A 280 -38.46 1.17 -10.18
C GLU A 280 -38.54 -0.34 -9.87
N VAL A 281 -38.33 -1.19 -10.87
CA VAL A 281 -38.19 -2.65 -10.72
C VAL A 281 -36.70 -3.00 -10.73
N TYR A 282 -36.23 -3.87 -9.84
CA TYR A 282 -34.82 -4.24 -9.73
C TYR A 282 -34.55 -5.71 -10.05
N ALA A 283 -35.31 -6.64 -9.47
CA ALA A 283 -35.12 -8.07 -9.67
C ALA A 283 -36.44 -8.76 -10.05
N LEU A 284 -36.30 -9.82 -10.84
CA LEU A 284 -37.40 -10.69 -11.24
C LEU A 284 -37.06 -12.13 -10.83
N ALA A 285 -38.04 -12.87 -10.32
CA ALA A 285 -37.89 -14.28 -10.02
C ALA A 285 -39.11 -15.06 -10.53
N LEU A 286 -38.86 -16.09 -11.33
CA LEU A 286 -39.90 -17.04 -11.70
C LEU A 286 -40.00 -18.09 -10.59
N VAL A 287 -41.12 -18.15 -9.88
CA VAL A 287 -41.28 -19.00 -8.69
C VAL A 287 -42.49 -19.92 -8.81
N PRO A 288 -42.44 -21.14 -8.26
CA PRO A 288 -43.62 -21.99 -8.12
C PRO A 288 -44.72 -21.32 -7.29
N SER A 289 -45.98 -21.54 -7.64
CA SER A 289 -47.14 -20.96 -6.93
C SER A 289 -47.13 -21.12 -5.40
N PRO A 290 -46.67 -22.25 -4.81
CA PRO A 290 -46.56 -22.35 -3.36
C PRO A 290 -45.63 -21.31 -2.73
N LEU A 291 -44.52 -20.94 -3.38
CA LEU A 291 -43.60 -19.92 -2.84
C LEU A 291 -44.14 -18.50 -3.00
N ALA A 292 -44.86 -18.22 -4.10
CA ALA A 292 -45.60 -16.97 -4.23
C ALA A 292 -46.65 -16.84 -3.12
N GLU A 293 -47.34 -17.93 -2.79
CA GLU A 293 -48.30 -17.96 -1.69
C GLU A 293 -47.64 -17.75 -0.32
N GLY A 294 -46.48 -18.36 -0.09
CA GLY A 294 -45.65 -18.08 1.08
C GLY A 294 -45.26 -16.61 1.20
N ALA A 295 -44.88 -15.98 0.08
CA ALA A 295 -44.61 -14.54 0.06
C ALA A 295 -45.84 -13.71 0.43
N ARG A 296 -47.03 -14.07 -0.08
CA ARG A 296 -48.32 -13.43 0.30
C ARG A 296 -48.62 -13.58 1.78
N GLN A 297 -48.39 -14.77 2.33
CA GLN A 297 -48.60 -15.03 3.75
C GLN A 297 -47.63 -14.23 4.62
N GLY A 298 -46.38 -14.02 4.17
CA GLY A 298 -45.42 -13.18 4.87
C GLY A 298 -45.26 -13.57 6.35
N PHE A 299 -45.35 -12.59 7.27
CA PHE A 299 -45.33 -12.83 8.72
C PHE A 299 -46.65 -13.36 9.29
N ALA A 300 -47.67 -13.49 8.45
CA ALA A 300 -49.02 -13.93 8.79
C ALA A 300 -49.19 -15.46 8.83
N ALA A 301 -48.09 -16.23 8.79
CA ALA A 301 -48.07 -17.67 9.03
C ALA A 301 -48.64 -18.11 10.40
N ASN A 302 -48.78 -17.17 11.35
CA ASN A 302 -49.30 -17.41 12.69
C ASN A 302 -50.66 -16.73 12.88
N HIS A 303 -51.71 -17.52 13.09
CA HIS A 303 -53.08 -17.06 13.30
C HIS A 303 -53.24 -16.09 14.49
N THR A 304 -52.42 -16.19 15.55
CA THR A 304 -52.42 -15.23 16.67
C THR A 304 -51.89 -13.87 16.21
N ARG A 305 -50.82 -13.84 15.41
CA ARG A 305 -50.23 -12.60 14.87
C ARG A 305 -51.15 -11.93 13.83
N LEU A 306 -51.82 -12.75 13.00
CA LEU A 306 -52.91 -12.31 12.12
C LEU A 306 -54.05 -11.68 12.91
N HIS A 307 -54.43 -12.25 14.06
CA HIS A 307 -55.47 -11.70 14.92
C HIS A 307 -55.04 -10.36 15.56
N GLU A 308 -53.79 -10.27 16.03
CA GLU A 308 -53.22 -9.04 16.61
C GLU A 308 -53.04 -7.91 15.58
N GLN A 309 -52.61 -8.22 14.35
CA GLN A 309 -52.55 -7.27 13.23
C GLN A 309 -53.94 -6.96 12.64
N GLY A 310 -54.84 -7.94 12.65
CA GLY A 310 -56.23 -7.83 12.23
C GLY A 310 -57.04 -6.83 13.07
N GLN A 311 -56.71 -6.67 14.36
CA GLN A 311 -57.26 -5.60 15.20
C GLN A 311 -56.86 -4.19 14.73
N ARG A 312 -55.76 -4.04 13.98
CA ARG A 312 -55.40 -2.81 13.27
C ARG A 312 -56.10 -2.68 11.91
N GLN A 313 -56.23 -3.78 11.14
CA GLN A 313 -57.02 -3.82 9.89
C GLN A 313 -58.52 -3.53 10.08
N LEU A 314 -59.05 -3.70 11.30
CA LEU A 314 -60.39 -3.26 11.68
C LEU A 314 -60.60 -1.75 11.46
N PHE A 315 -59.54 -0.93 11.48
CA PHE A 315 -59.60 0.48 11.08
C PHE A 315 -59.72 0.65 9.55
N ASP A 316 -59.08 -0.20 8.75
CA ASP A 316 -59.16 -0.20 7.27
C ASP A 316 -60.54 -0.66 6.78
N LEU A 317 -61.12 -1.68 7.42
CA LEU A 317 -62.47 -2.21 7.13
C LEU A 317 -63.61 -1.22 7.41
N LEU A 318 -63.39 -0.24 8.29
CA LEU A 318 -64.34 0.84 8.57
C LEU A 318 -64.35 1.94 7.50
N GLY A 319 -63.56 1.79 6.42
CA GLY A 319 -63.52 2.74 5.31
C GLY A 319 -62.98 4.12 5.70
N ARG A 320 -62.29 4.22 6.84
CA ARG A 320 -61.56 5.42 7.25
C ARG A 320 -60.07 5.20 7.05
N GLN A 321 -59.58 5.63 5.90
CA GLN A 321 -58.15 5.87 5.68
C GLN A 321 -57.71 7.07 6.55
N PRO A 322 -56.64 6.97 7.35
CA PRO A 322 -55.99 8.16 7.88
C PRO A 322 -55.47 8.96 6.68
N SER A 323 -55.74 10.27 6.64
CA SER A 323 -55.43 11.10 5.48
C SER A 323 -53.93 11.23 5.18
N ARG A 324 -53.04 10.84 6.11
CA ARG A 324 -51.57 10.81 5.95
C ARG A 324 -50.96 9.74 6.87
N LEU A 325 -50.12 8.85 6.33
CA LEU A 325 -49.51 7.73 7.08
C LEU A 325 -48.01 7.89 7.38
N TRP A 326 -47.32 8.92 6.85
CA TRP A 326 -45.91 9.22 7.21
C TRP A 326 -45.57 10.72 7.14
N ALA A 327 -44.51 11.12 7.86
CA ALA A 327 -43.97 12.49 7.89
C ALA A 327 -43.31 12.84 6.55
N ILE A 328 -43.90 13.76 5.80
CA ILE A 328 -43.26 14.42 4.65
C ILE A 328 -42.28 15.48 5.16
N GLY A 329 -41.24 15.78 4.39
CA GLY A 329 -40.30 16.87 4.71
C GLY A 329 -40.92 18.22 4.37
N ASP A 330 -41.64 18.82 5.32
CA ASP A 330 -42.12 20.20 5.20
C ASP A 330 -40.95 21.18 5.26
N ARG A 331 -41.14 22.37 4.67
CA ARG A 331 -40.12 23.44 4.77
C ARG A 331 -40.09 23.94 6.21
N LEU A 332 -38.93 23.86 6.85
CA LEU A 332 -38.74 24.32 8.21
C LEU A 332 -38.67 25.85 8.24
N ALA A 333 -39.27 26.44 9.28
CA ALA A 333 -39.05 27.85 9.60
C ALA A 333 -37.61 28.05 10.16
N GLU A 334 -37.06 29.25 10.04
CA GLU A 334 -35.68 29.53 10.49
C GLU A 334 -35.49 29.27 12.00
N GLU A 335 -36.56 29.43 12.80
CA GLU A 335 -36.53 29.14 14.23
C GLU A 335 -36.54 27.62 14.54
N GLU A 336 -36.97 26.79 13.59
CA GLU A 336 -37.03 25.33 13.73
C GLU A 336 -35.72 24.64 13.33
N CYS A 337 -34.85 25.34 12.59
CA CYS A 337 -33.52 24.90 12.19
C CYS A 337 -32.52 24.95 13.36
N ARG A 338 -32.72 24.08 14.35
CA ARG A 338 -31.86 23.93 15.53
C ARG A 338 -31.46 22.47 15.72
N ALA A 339 -30.17 22.22 15.82
CA ALA A 339 -29.63 20.88 16.08
C ALA A 339 -28.34 20.99 16.88
N GLU A 340 -27.99 19.92 17.58
CA GLU A 340 -26.69 19.75 18.21
C GLU A 340 -25.97 18.59 17.50
N ILE A 341 -24.73 18.81 17.08
CA ILE A 341 -23.91 17.78 16.42
C ILE A 341 -22.67 17.55 17.27
N THR A 342 -22.40 16.29 17.60
CA THR A 342 -21.23 15.88 18.36
C THR A 342 -20.49 14.78 17.59
N THR A 343 -19.17 14.77 17.63
CA THR A 343 -18.33 13.75 16.98
C THR A 343 -17.74 12.82 18.04
N GLY A 344 -17.75 11.51 17.78
CA GLY A 344 -17.23 10.51 18.73
C GLY A 344 -15.74 10.19 18.58
N GLY A 345 -15.05 10.83 17.63
CA GLY A 345 -13.67 10.54 17.24
C GLY A 345 -12.59 11.25 18.07
N PRO A 346 -11.31 10.99 17.78
CA PRO A 346 -10.18 11.73 18.37
C PRO A 346 -10.29 13.25 18.11
N ALA A 347 -9.70 14.05 19.02
CA ALA A 347 -9.71 15.51 18.92
C ALA A 347 -8.98 16.06 17.66
N GLU A 348 -8.14 15.24 17.04
CA GLU A 348 -7.46 15.49 15.76
C GLU A 348 -7.50 14.22 14.92
N GLU A 349 -8.05 14.31 13.72
CA GLU A 349 -8.07 13.23 12.72
C GLU A 349 -6.87 13.36 11.78
N ARG A 350 -6.35 12.23 11.30
CA ARG A 350 -5.28 12.20 10.29
C ARG A 350 -5.78 11.56 9.01
N ALA A 351 -5.52 12.21 7.88
CA ALA A 351 -5.97 11.71 6.59
C ALA A 351 -4.95 12.00 5.48
N GLU A 352 -5.13 11.35 4.34
CA GLU A 352 -4.30 11.58 3.14
C GLU A 352 -4.98 12.63 2.24
N PRO A 353 -4.22 13.38 1.41
CA PRO A 353 -4.81 14.39 0.54
C PRO A 353 -5.77 13.78 -0.48
N GLY A 354 -6.93 14.41 -0.64
CA GLY A 354 -7.99 13.96 -1.54
C GLY A 354 -8.68 12.64 -1.15
N SER A 355 -8.41 12.06 0.02
CA SER A 355 -9.06 10.83 0.50
C SER A 355 -10.47 11.07 1.07
N LEU A 356 -11.26 10.01 1.19
CA LEU A 356 -12.61 10.08 1.78
C LEU A 356 -12.56 9.82 3.29
N LEU A 357 -12.59 10.88 4.09
CA LEU A 357 -12.67 10.82 5.55
C LEU A 357 -14.09 10.44 5.99
N THR A 358 -14.23 9.47 6.89
CA THR A 358 -15.51 9.14 7.53
C THR A 358 -15.47 9.56 9.00
N VAL A 359 -16.42 10.39 9.42
CA VAL A 359 -16.58 10.89 10.78
C VAL A 359 -17.91 10.42 11.33
N GLU A 360 -17.91 9.67 12.43
CA GLU A 360 -19.13 9.27 13.12
C GLU A 360 -19.69 10.45 13.92
N CYS A 361 -20.86 10.94 13.50
CA CYS A 361 -21.54 12.08 14.11
C CYS A 361 -22.80 11.62 14.85
N ARG A 362 -23.06 12.21 16.02
CA ARG A 362 -24.32 12.11 16.73
C ARG A 362 -25.08 13.42 16.55
N VAL A 363 -26.22 13.34 15.88
CA VAL A 363 -27.11 14.46 15.57
C VAL A 363 -28.30 14.43 16.52
N ALA A 364 -28.53 15.51 17.26
CA ALA A 364 -29.69 15.71 18.11
C ALA A 364 -30.53 16.88 17.58
N ASN A 365 -31.84 16.72 17.51
CA ASN A 365 -32.76 17.79 17.16
C ASN A 365 -33.07 18.62 18.42
N THR A 366 -32.68 19.89 18.43
CA THR A 366 -32.96 20.82 19.53
C THR A 366 -34.04 21.84 19.17
N GLY A 367 -34.56 21.77 17.94
CA GLY A 367 -35.64 22.62 17.43
C GLY A 367 -37.03 22.05 17.67
N ALA A 368 -38.04 22.87 17.38
CA ALA A 368 -39.44 22.50 17.51
C ALA A 368 -39.99 21.71 16.29
N GLY A 369 -39.30 21.77 15.14
CA GLY A 369 -39.70 21.08 13.91
C GLY A 369 -39.27 19.61 13.85
N LEU A 370 -39.90 18.83 12.98
CA LEU A 370 -39.49 17.46 12.66
C LEU A 370 -38.38 17.50 11.60
N LEU A 371 -37.19 16.95 11.89
CA LEU A 371 -36.12 16.85 10.89
C LEU A 371 -36.32 15.56 10.09
N THR A 372 -36.98 15.68 8.93
CA THR A 372 -37.40 14.52 8.11
C THR A 372 -36.44 14.32 6.93
N PRO A 373 -35.85 13.13 6.72
CA PRO A 373 -35.01 12.82 5.56
C PRO A 373 -35.80 12.54 4.27
N ALA A 374 -37.13 12.66 4.29
CA ALA A 374 -38.01 12.35 3.17
C ALA A 374 -38.37 13.62 2.35
N PRO A 375 -38.73 13.48 1.07
CA PRO A 375 -39.20 14.59 0.24
C PRO A 375 -40.46 15.30 0.78
N PRO A 376 -40.80 16.52 0.30
CA PRO A 376 -40.12 17.28 -0.76
C PRO A 376 -38.83 18.02 -0.35
N TYR A 377 -38.63 18.31 0.94
CA TYR A 377 -37.45 19.05 1.44
C TYR A 377 -36.68 18.23 2.49
N PRO A 378 -35.96 17.16 2.08
CA PRO A 378 -35.28 16.28 3.01
C PRO A 378 -34.16 17.00 3.75
N VAL A 379 -34.06 16.78 5.07
CA VAL A 379 -32.93 17.21 5.90
C VAL A 379 -31.76 16.24 5.71
N ARG A 380 -30.58 16.79 5.39
CA ARG A 380 -29.33 16.05 5.21
C ARG A 380 -28.23 16.62 6.09
N VAL A 381 -27.24 15.79 6.41
CA VAL A 381 -25.97 16.25 6.97
C VAL A 381 -25.05 16.69 5.84
N VAL A 382 -24.52 17.90 5.93
CA VAL A 382 -23.61 18.52 4.96
C VAL A 382 -22.34 18.98 5.66
N HIS A 383 -21.30 19.31 4.89
CA HIS A 383 -20.01 19.71 5.45
C HIS A 383 -19.28 20.74 4.58
N ARG A 384 -18.35 21.48 5.21
CA ARG A 384 -17.46 22.47 4.58
C ARG A 384 -16.04 22.35 5.17
N TRP A 385 -15.03 22.66 4.37
CA TRP A 385 -13.62 22.64 4.80
C TRP A 385 -13.07 24.05 4.94
N TYR A 386 -12.22 24.27 5.93
CA TYR A 386 -11.47 25.50 6.12
C TYR A 386 -9.98 25.20 6.27
N ASP A 387 -9.11 26.01 5.68
CA ASP A 387 -7.67 25.96 5.89
C ASP A 387 -7.24 26.58 7.23
N ALA A 388 -5.93 26.58 7.50
CA ALA A 388 -5.36 27.15 8.72
C ALA A 388 -5.61 28.66 8.86
N ASP A 389 -5.82 29.38 7.75
CA ASP A 389 -6.14 30.81 7.72
C ASP A 389 -7.65 31.08 7.83
N GLY A 390 -8.47 30.02 7.91
CA GLY A 390 -9.92 30.09 8.02
C GLY A 390 -10.65 30.35 6.70
N GLN A 391 -9.96 30.25 5.56
CA GLN A 391 -10.57 30.33 4.24
C GLN A 391 -11.24 29.01 3.88
N GLU A 392 -12.41 29.08 3.25
CA GLU A 392 -13.12 27.88 2.80
C GLU A 392 -12.39 27.22 1.63
N VAL A 393 -12.13 25.91 1.76
CA VAL A 393 -11.46 25.11 0.73
C VAL A 393 -12.53 24.27 0.02
N PRO A 394 -12.84 24.54 -1.26
CA PRO A 394 -13.88 23.80 -1.96
C PRO A 394 -13.44 22.36 -2.21
N THR A 395 -14.31 21.40 -1.88
CA THR A 395 -14.14 19.97 -2.13
C THR A 395 -15.44 19.38 -2.67
N GLN A 396 -15.43 18.10 -3.06
CA GLN A 396 -16.62 17.40 -3.55
C GLN A 396 -17.72 17.39 -2.48
N PRO A 397 -18.92 17.95 -2.75
CA PRO A 397 -19.99 17.99 -1.77
C PRO A 397 -20.61 16.59 -1.60
N ILE A 398 -20.43 15.99 -0.42
CA ILE A 398 -21.04 14.71 -0.05
C ILE A 398 -22.05 14.97 1.06
N ARG A 399 -23.30 14.56 0.84
CA ARG A 399 -24.41 14.74 1.79
C ARG A 399 -24.80 13.38 2.36
N ALA A 400 -24.91 13.27 3.69
CA ALA A 400 -25.42 12.06 4.34
C ALA A 400 -26.91 12.23 4.69
N ALA A 401 -27.70 11.18 4.55
CA ALA A 401 -29.11 11.20 4.96
C ALA A 401 -29.23 10.92 6.47
N LEU A 402 -30.28 11.46 7.12
CA LEU A 402 -30.65 11.01 8.46
C LEU A 402 -31.25 9.60 8.36
N PRO A 403 -30.89 8.64 9.25
CA PRO A 403 -31.45 7.28 9.21
C PRO A 403 -32.95 7.20 9.49
N ARG A 404 -33.52 8.24 10.11
CA ARG A 404 -34.95 8.37 10.45
C ARG A 404 -35.33 9.83 10.61
N THR A 405 -36.64 10.13 10.55
CA THR A 405 -37.16 11.41 11.01
C THR A 405 -36.81 11.62 12.49
N LEU A 406 -36.23 12.77 12.81
CA LEU A 406 -35.91 13.16 14.18
C LEU A 406 -36.99 14.11 14.71
N PRO A 407 -37.85 13.67 15.67
CA PRO A 407 -38.69 14.60 16.40
C PRO A 407 -37.86 15.55 17.27
N PRO A 408 -38.45 16.65 17.80
CA PRO A 408 -37.81 17.44 18.85
C PRO A 408 -37.23 16.54 19.94
N GLU A 409 -36.01 16.86 20.39
CA GLU A 409 -35.21 16.09 21.36
C GLU A 409 -34.74 14.70 20.86
N GLY A 410 -35.09 14.31 19.63
CA GLY A 410 -34.67 13.06 19.00
C GLY A 410 -33.18 13.07 18.66
N VAL A 411 -32.54 11.90 18.76
CA VAL A 411 -31.10 11.74 18.50
C VAL A 411 -30.83 10.54 17.59
N VAL A 412 -29.83 10.63 16.71
CA VAL A 412 -29.37 9.54 15.84
C VAL A 412 -27.86 9.64 15.56
N ALA A 413 -27.23 8.49 15.30
CA ALA A 413 -25.86 8.44 14.79
C ALA A 413 -25.87 8.45 13.24
N VAL A 414 -24.97 9.21 12.63
CA VAL A 414 -24.85 9.37 11.18
C VAL A 414 -23.38 9.33 10.80
N PRO A 415 -22.96 8.38 9.94
CA PRO A 415 -21.62 8.40 9.35
C PRO A 415 -21.54 9.53 8.31
N VAL A 416 -20.74 10.56 8.60
CA VAL A 416 -20.52 11.69 7.69
C VAL A 416 -19.26 11.46 6.90
N ARG A 417 -19.35 11.50 5.57
CA ARG A 417 -18.22 11.31 4.68
C ARG A 417 -17.85 12.63 4.02
N ALA A 418 -16.57 12.99 4.06
CA ALA A 418 -16.04 14.24 3.52
C ALA A 418 -14.75 14.00 2.74
N ARG A 419 -14.61 14.58 1.54
CA ARG A 419 -13.35 14.51 0.79
C ARG A 419 -12.35 15.48 1.37
N THR A 420 -11.17 15.01 1.76
CA THR A 420 -10.12 15.87 2.29
C THR A 420 -9.55 16.79 1.22
N PRO A 421 -9.02 17.97 1.59
CA PRO A 421 -8.28 18.84 0.67
C PRO A 421 -7.13 18.12 -0.04
N GLY A 422 -6.79 18.59 -1.25
CA GLY A 422 -5.77 17.97 -2.10
C GLY A 422 -4.32 18.28 -1.69
N GLU A 423 -4.11 19.31 -0.88
CA GLU A 423 -2.78 19.70 -0.40
C GLU A 423 -2.56 19.21 1.04
N PRO A 424 -1.35 18.78 1.41
CA PRO A 424 -0.98 18.52 2.80
C PRO A 424 -1.08 19.79 3.65
N GLY A 425 -1.60 19.67 4.87
CA GLY A 425 -1.80 20.81 5.75
C GLY A 425 -2.74 20.53 6.92
N ASP A 426 -2.94 21.53 7.75
CA ASP A 426 -3.90 21.50 8.84
C ASP A 426 -5.21 22.15 8.40
N TYR A 427 -6.31 21.44 8.59
CA TYR A 427 -7.64 21.84 8.13
C TYR A 427 -8.68 21.66 9.24
N ARG A 428 -9.81 22.35 9.07
CA ARG A 428 -11.00 22.21 9.90
C ARG A 428 -12.18 21.79 9.04
N LEU A 429 -12.77 20.62 9.34
CA LEU A 429 -14.00 20.13 8.75
C LEU A 429 -15.19 20.55 9.62
N ARG A 430 -16.07 21.38 9.08
CA ARG A 430 -17.31 21.82 9.74
C ARG A 430 -18.48 21.02 9.22
N ILE A 431 -19.20 20.34 10.10
CA ILE A 431 -20.33 19.45 9.80
C ILE A 431 -21.61 20.08 10.36
N THR A 432 -22.68 20.13 9.55
CA THR A 432 -23.94 20.83 9.85
C THR A 432 -25.13 20.12 9.19
N LEU A 433 -26.36 20.59 9.40
CA LEU A 433 -27.55 20.12 8.69
C LEU A 433 -28.01 21.13 7.63
N ALA A 434 -28.67 20.66 6.58
CA ALA A 434 -29.37 21.52 5.62
C ALA A 434 -30.57 20.78 5.01
N GLN A 435 -31.65 21.50 4.70
CA GLN A 435 -32.67 20.99 3.78
C GLN A 435 -32.16 21.07 2.33
N ASP A 436 -32.52 20.12 1.48
CA ASP A 436 -32.21 20.22 0.04
C ASP A 436 -32.80 21.53 -0.53
N GLY A 437 -31.92 22.41 -1.03
CA GLY A 437 -32.29 23.74 -1.53
C GLY A 437 -32.50 24.82 -0.45
N GLY A 438 -32.26 24.50 0.83
CA GLY A 438 -32.30 25.42 1.97
C GLY A 438 -30.93 25.91 2.43
N VAL A 439 -30.93 26.80 3.43
CA VAL A 439 -29.73 27.35 4.08
C VAL A 439 -29.19 26.35 5.11
N PRO A 440 -27.86 26.16 5.22
CA PRO A 440 -27.25 25.37 6.30
C PRO A 440 -27.58 25.91 7.69
N PHE A 441 -27.84 25.01 8.64
CA PHE A 441 -28.35 25.36 9.97
C PHE A 441 -27.37 26.24 10.75
N ASP A 442 -26.07 26.07 10.53
CA ASP A 442 -25.01 26.81 11.22
C ASP A 442 -24.86 28.26 10.77
N GLU A 443 -25.47 28.64 9.63
CA GLU A 443 -25.59 30.03 9.22
C GLU A 443 -26.73 30.74 9.97
N LEU A 444 -27.73 29.99 10.45
CA LEU A 444 -28.84 30.49 11.25
C LEU A 444 -28.52 30.44 12.76
N ASP A 445 -27.84 29.38 13.20
CA ASP A 445 -27.35 29.17 14.56
C ASP A 445 -25.94 28.59 14.53
N PRO A 446 -24.88 29.38 14.78
CA PRO A 446 -23.50 28.92 14.73
C PRO A 446 -23.15 27.72 15.61
N SER A 447 -23.98 27.40 16.61
CA SER A 447 -23.83 26.23 17.48
C SER A 447 -24.35 24.93 16.86
N ALA A 448 -25.15 25.00 15.78
CA ALA A 448 -25.70 23.85 15.06
C ALA A 448 -24.68 23.16 14.12
N ALA A 449 -23.41 23.12 14.53
CA ALA A 449 -22.33 22.48 13.80
C ALA A 449 -21.31 21.83 14.74
N ALA A 450 -20.59 20.84 14.20
CA ALA A 450 -19.39 20.28 14.81
C ALA A 450 -18.16 20.62 13.96
N ASP A 451 -17.09 21.07 14.62
CA ASP A 451 -15.79 21.30 13.98
C ASP A 451 -14.85 20.13 14.33
N VAL A 452 -14.25 19.50 13.32
CA VAL A 452 -13.23 18.46 13.46
C VAL A 452 -11.91 18.99 12.92
N ARG A 453 -10.83 18.91 13.71
CA ARG A 453 -9.48 19.22 13.24
C ARG A 453 -8.94 18.02 12.47
N VAL A 454 -8.44 18.26 11.27
CA VAL A 454 -7.92 17.21 10.38
C VAL A 454 -6.55 17.62 9.90
N ARG A 455 -5.56 16.77 10.13
CA ARG A 455 -4.21 16.92 9.59
C ARG A 455 -4.04 16.05 8.35
N VAL A 456 -3.85 16.68 7.21
CA VAL A 456 -3.63 16.02 5.92
C VAL A 456 -2.13 15.81 5.72
N LEU A 457 -1.70 14.54 5.70
CA LEU A 457 -0.28 14.16 5.66
C LEU A 457 0.18 13.78 4.25
N ALA A 458 1.39 14.23 3.87
CA ALA A 458 2.00 13.89 2.59
C ALA A 458 2.41 12.40 2.48
N ALA A 459 2.69 11.75 3.62
CA ALA A 459 2.95 10.32 3.72
C ALA A 459 1.87 9.69 4.61
N GLY A 460 1.27 8.60 4.15
CA GLY A 460 0.22 7.90 4.84
C GLY A 460 0.33 6.37 4.69
N PRO A 461 -0.53 5.61 5.37
CA PRO A 461 -0.45 4.14 5.41
C PRO A 461 -0.38 3.47 4.04
N ALA A 462 -0.99 4.08 3.02
CA ALA A 462 -0.93 3.57 1.65
C ALA A 462 0.49 3.65 1.06
N ALA A 463 1.20 4.74 1.30
CA ALA A 463 2.59 4.92 0.85
C ALA A 463 3.53 3.97 1.60
N ASP A 464 3.36 3.83 2.92
CA ASP A 464 4.19 2.94 3.74
C ASP A 464 4.04 1.47 3.31
N ALA A 465 2.84 1.04 2.95
CA ALA A 465 2.59 -0.31 2.45
C ALA A 465 3.28 -0.60 1.10
N LEU A 466 3.47 0.43 0.26
CA LEU A 466 4.07 0.30 -1.07
C LEU A 466 5.58 0.60 -1.10
N ALA A 467 6.12 1.21 -0.04
CA ALA A 467 7.55 1.51 0.08
C ALA A 467 8.49 0.31 -0.14
N PRO A 468 8.18 -0.94 0.30
CA PRO A 468 9.01 -2.11 0.01
C PRO A 468 9.21 -2.42 -1.48
N PHE A 469 8.38 -1.85 -2.36
CA PHE A 469 8.45 -2.00 -3.81
C PHE A 469 9.15 -0.82 -4.51
N GLY A 470 9.87 0.02 -3.75
CA GLY A 470 10.63 1.15 -4.30
C GLY A 470 9.79 2.35 -4.71
N LEU A 471 8.55 2.43 -4.22
CA LEU A 471 7.62 3.51 -4.48
C LEU A 471 7.68 4.57 -3.38
N SER A 472 7.96 5.81 -3.75
CA SER A 472 7.94 6.95 -2.83
C SER A 472 6.52 7.43 -2.53
N PRO A 473 6.29 8.11 -1.39
CA PRO A 473 4.98 8.70 -1.08
C PRO A 473 4.46 9.64 -2.17
N ARG A 474 5.36 10.37 -2.83
CA ARG A 474 5.01 11.28 -3.92
C ARG A 474 4.50 10.54 -5.17
N GLU A 475 5.14 9.43 -5.53
CA GLU A 475 4.72 8.59 -6.67
C GLU A 475 3.38 7.91 -6.39
N VAL A 476 3.19 7.38 -5.17
CA VAL A 476 1.91 6.79 -4.76
C VAL A 476 0.79 7.83 -4.80
N HIS A 477 1.04 9.05 -4.31
CA HIS A 477 0.07 10.14 -4.38
C HIS A 477 -0.24 10.52 -5.84
N ALA A 478 0.79 10.71 -6.67
CA ALA A 478 0.62 11.03 -8.08
C ALA A 478 -0.21 9.96 -8.81
N ALA A 479 0.08 8.67 -8.57
CA ALA A 479 -0.63 7.55 -9.19
C ALA A 479 -2.12 7.52 -8.83
N ARG A 480 -2.51 7.89 -7.61
CA ARG A 480 -3.92 7.99 -7.20
C ARG A 480 -4.68 9.11 -7.88
N THR A 481 -3.97 10.07 -8.48
CA THR A 481 -4.55 11.19 -9.22
C THR A 481 -4.35 11.07 -10.74
N ALA A 482 -3.61 10.07 -11.20
CA ALA A 482 -3.24 9.90 -12.60
C ALA A 482 -4.42 9.56 -13.51
N GLY A 483 -5.45 8.92 -12.97
CA GLY A 483 -6.66 8.59 -13.69
C GLY A 483 -7.77 8.04 -12.80
N PRO A 484 -8.96 7.83 -13.37
CA PRO A 484 -10.13 7.45 -12.60
C PRO A 484 -10.18 5.96 -12.24
N THR A 485 -9.38 5.10 -12.89
CA THR A 485 -9.47 3.63 -12.75
C THR A 485 -8.27 2.98 -12.06
N VAL A 486 -8.47 1.76 -11.55
CA VAL A 486 -7.40 0.88 -11.04
C VAL A 486 -6.29 0.67 -12.07
N HIS A 487 -6.64 0.57 -13.36
CA HIS A 487 -5.68 0.39 -14.44
C HIS A 487 -4.78 1.61 -14.62
N ASP A 488 -5.35 2.82 -14.51
CA ASP A 488 -4.58 4.07 -14.60
C ASP A 488 -3.61 4.20 -13.43
N LEU A 489 -4.04 3.83 -12.22
CA LEU A 489 -3.17 3.80 -11.04
C LEU A 489 -2.06 2.78 -11.18
N LEU A 490 -2.36 1.55 -11.61
CA LEU A 490 -1.33 0.51 -11.82
C LEU A 490 -0.32 0.96 -12.88
N ARG A 491 -0.79 1.53 -14.00
CA ARG A 491 0.10 2.11 -15.00
C ARG A 491 0.99 3.18 -14.36
N ALA A 492 0.43 4.15 -13.65
CA ALA A 492 1.20 5.23 -13.04
C ALA A 492 2.20 4.77 -11.97
N LEU A 493 1.91 3.68 -11.24
CA LEU A 493 2.86 3.07 -10.29
C LEU A 493 3.97 2.27 -10.98
N LEU A 494 3.69 1.66 -12.13
CA LEU A 494 4.58 0.72 -12.79
C LEU A 494 5.32 1.33 -13.99
N THR A 495 5.04 2.57 -14.36
CA THR A 495 5.72 3.25 -15.47
C THR A 495 6.50 4.47 -15.00
N ARG A 496 7.63 4.70 -15.66
CA ARG A 496 8.42 5.92 -15.52
C ARG A 496 7.75 7.10 -16.23
N PRO A 497 8.20 8.36 -15.95
CA PRO A 497 7.68 9.55 -16.61
C PRO A 497 7.81 9.56 -18.15
N ASP A 498 8.72 8.78 -18.72
CA ASP A 498 8.90 8.60 -20.17
C ASP A 498 7.92 7.57 -20.78
N GLY A 499 7.08 6.94 -19.96
CA GLY A 499 6.09 5.93 -20.36
C GLY A 499 6.63 4.51 -20.43
N GLY A 500 7.93 4.29 -20.23
CA GLY A 500 8.51 2.96 -20.12
C GLY A 500 8.16 2.27 -18.80
N LEU A 501 8.24 0.95 -18.74
CA LEU A 501 8.09 0.20 -17.48
C LEU A 501 9.19 0.63 -16.48
N ASP A 502 8.81 0.82 -15.23
CA ASP A 502 9.75 0.96 -14.13
C ASP A 502 10.32 -0.42 -13.75
N GLY A 503 11.50 -0.70 -14.31
CA GLY A 503 12.17 -1.97 -14.12
C GLY A 503 12.48 -2.29 -12.67
N LEU A 504 12.80 -1.28 -11.84
CA LEU A 504 13.12 -1.49 -10.43
C LEU A 504 11.88 -1.92 -9.65
N VAL A 505 10.74 -1.25 -9.84
CA VAL A 505 9.48 -1.63 -9.21
C VAL A 505 9.08 -3.03 -9.63
N ALA A 506 9.13 -3.33 -10.94
CA ALA A 506 8.80 -4.66 -11.47
C ALA A 506 9.70 -5.76 -10.86
N ALA A 507 11.01 -5.50 -10.73
CA ALA A 507 11.95 -6.43 -10.11
C ALA A 507 11.66 -6.66 -8.63
N LEU A 508 11.28 -5.62 -7.88
CA LEU A 508 10.92 -5.74 -6.47
C LEU A 508 9.60 -6.48 -6.27
N VAL A 509 8.62 -6.27 -7.16
CA VAL A 509 7.39 -7.08 -7.16
C VAL A 509 7.71 -8.54 -7.45
N GLU A 510 8.63 -8.83 -8.38
CA GLU A 510 9.04 -10.21 -8.66
C GLU A 510 9.75 -10.86 -7.47
N GLU A 511 10.67 -10.16 -6.80
CA GLU A 511 11.36 -10.65 -5.59
C GLU A 511 10.40 -10.95 -4.43
N ALA A 512 9.40 -10.12 -4.22
CA ALA A 512 8.40 -10.29 -3.15
C ALA A 512 7.23 -11.21 -3.55
N GLY A 513 7.01 -11.39 -4.85
CA GLY A 513 5.86 -12.06 -5.47
C GLY A 513 4.67 -11.13 -5.72
N ARG A 514 4.03 -11.31 -6.89
CA ARG A 514 2.81 -10.57 -7.28
C ARG A 514 1.69 -10.56 -6.22
N PRO A 515 1.42 -11.65 -5.47
CA PRO A 515 0.43 -11.62 -4.38
C PRO A 515 0.79 -10.66 -3.24
N ALA A 516 2.08 -10.50 -2.91
CA ALA A 516 2.51 -9.57 -1.87
C ALA A 516 2.24 -8.12 -2.29
N PHE A 517 2.53 -7.78 -3.54
CA PHE A 517 2.19 -6.47 -4.11
C PHE A 517 0.67 -6.25 -4.17
N GLY A 518 -0.09 -7.27 -4.57
CA GLY A 518 -1.55 -7.23 -4.57
C GLY A 518 -2.15 -6.95 -3.19
N ARG A 519 -1.61 -7.54 -2.11
CA ARG A 519 -2.03 -7.26 -0.73
C ARG A 519 -1.67 -5.85 -0.27
N ALA A 520 -0.47 -5.38 -0.59
CA ALA A 520 -0.06 -4.01 -0.28
C ALA A 520 -0.98 -3.00 -0.96
N LEU A 521 -1.27 -3.23 -2.24
CA LEU A 521 -2.20 -2.40 -3.02
C LEU A 521 -3.63 -2.47 -2.47
N ALA A 522 -4.10 -3.65 -2.09
CA ALA A 522 -5.41 -3.83 -1.47
C ALA A 522 -5.56 -3.01 -0.16
N GLY A 523 -4.51 -3.00 0.67
CA GLY A 523 -4.44 -2.14 1.86
C GLY A 523 -4.48 -0.65 1.51
N ALA A 524 -3.75 -0.24 0.48
CA ALA A 524 -3.72 1.14 -0.03
C ALA A 524 -5.06 1.60 -0.66
N LEU A 525 -5.92 0.67 -1.09
CA LEU A 525 -7.17 0.94 -1.82
C LEU A 525 -8.43 0.65 -0.99
N GLY A 526 -8.45 1.11 0.26
CA GLY A 526 -9.66 1.05 1.12
C GLY A 526 -9.95 -0.33 1.70
N GLY A 527 -8.91 -1.16 1.86
CA GLY A 527 -9.03 -2.53 2.38
C GLY A 527 -9.73 -3.47 1.41
N ALA A 528 -9.42 -3.34 0.11
CA ALA A 528 -9.94 -4.21 -0.93
C ALA A 528 -9.57 -5.68 -0.68
N SER A 529 -10.23 -6.60 -1.37
CA SER A 529 -9.79 -8.00 -1.40
C SER A 529 -8.63 -8.17 -2.38
N GLU A 530 -7.61 -8.95 -2.02
CA GLU A 530 -6.48 -9.28 -2.91
C GLU A 530 -6.98 -9.89 -4.23
N GLN A 531 -7.99 -10.74 -4.15
CA GLN A 531 -8.64 -11.39 -5.30
C GLN A 531 -9.14 -10.38 -6.33
N ALA A 532 -9.70 -9.25 -5.89
CA ALA A 532 -10.23 -8.21 -6.78
C ALA A 532 -9.16 -7.52 -7.63
N LEU A 533 -7.89 -7.57 -7.19
CA LEU A 533 -6.75 -6.94 -7.86
C LEU A 533 -5.87 -7.95 -8.59
N ARG A 534 -6.03 -9.25 -8.34
CA ARG A 534 -5.13 -10.30 -8.82
C ARG A 534 -4.96 -10.27 -10.34
N HIS A 535 -6.05 -10.29 -11.10
CA HIS A 535 -5.99 -10.21 -12.56
C HIS A 535 -5.36 -8.90 -13.04
N ALA A 536 -5.76 -7.75 -12.48
CA ALA A 536 -5.24 -6.45 -12.90
C ALA A 536 -3.73 -6.32 -12.67
N VAL A 537 -3.23 -6.76 -11.52
CA VAL A 537 -1.79 -6.82 -11.22
C VAL A 537 -1.07 -7.77 -12.16
N ALA A 538 -1.65 -8.94 -12.45
CA ALA A 538 -1.04 -9.92 -13.34
C ALA A 538 -0.91 -9.39 -14.79
N GLN A 539 -1.89 -8.64 -15.28
CA GLN A 539 -1.87 -8.04 -16.62
C GLN A 539 -0.94 -6.82 -16.71
N ALA A 540 -0.77 -6.08 -15.61
CA ALA A 540 0.05 -4.88 -15.61
C ALA A 540 1.56 -5.16 -15.57
N LEU A 541 1.97 -6.36 -15.15
CA LEU A 541 3.37 -6.76 -15.03
C LEU A 541 3.74 -7.78 -16.13
N PRO A 542 4.81 -7.51 -16.92
CA PRO A 542 5.24 -8.42 -17.97
C PRO A 542 5.86 -9.71 -17.39
N ASP A 543 6.27 -10.63 -18.27
CA ASP A 543 7.12 -11.75 -17.86
C ASP A 543 8.44 -11.22 -17.26
N PRO A 544 8.95 -11.79 -16.16
CA PRO A 544 10.26 -11.41 -15.61
C PRO A 544 11.41 -11.41 -16.63
N ALA A 545 11.34 -12.24 -17.68
CA ALA A 545 12.31 -12.26 -18.77
C ALA A 545 12.33 -10.96 -19.60
N ASP A 546 11.21 -10.24 -19.64
CA ASP A 546 11.04 -9.00 -20.42
C ASP A 546 11.32 -7.74 -19.58
N VAL A 547 11.58 -7.87 -18.28
CA VAL A 547 11.88 -6.74 -17.40
C VAL A 547 13.31 -6.23 -17.66
N LEU A 548 13.41 -5.00 -18.13
CA LEU A 548 14.67 -4.29 -18.31
C LEU A 548 14.89 -3.25 -17.20
N LEU A 549 16.09 -3.27 -16.63
CA LEU A 549 16.59 -2.32 -15.65
C LEU A 549 17.45 -1.25 -16.33
N THR A 550 17.55 -0.09 -15.69
CA THR A 550 18.67 0.80 -15.96
C THR A 550 19.98 0.21 -15.45
N GLY A 551 21.12 0.68 -15.97
CA GLY A 551 22.42 0.25 -15.46
C GLY A 551 22.57 0.53 -13.96
N ALA A 552 22.06 1.67 -13.47
CA ALA A 552 22.08 2.02 -12.06
C ALA A 552 21.20 1.10 -11.19
N GLU A 553 19.98 0.82 -11.64
CA GLU A 553 19.07 -0.11 -10.95
C GLU A 553 19.68 -1.51 -10.85
N ALA A 554 20.29 -1.99 -11.94
CA ALA A 554 20.98 -3.28 -11.97
C ALA A 554 22.17 -3.32 -10.99
N VAL A 555 22.97 -2.26 -10.91
CA VAL A 555 24.06 -2.13 -9.95
C VAL A 555 23.49 -2.14 -8.53
N ALA A 556 22.51 -1.30 -8.21
CA ALA A 556 21.93 -1.19 -6.87
C ALA A 556 21.30 -2.51 -6.39
N LEU A 557 20.55 -3.20 -7.24
CA LEU A 557 20.00 -4.52 -6.95
C LEU A 557 21.10 -5.57 -6.75
N THR A 558 22.17 -5.52 -7.55
CA THR A 558 23.33 -6.41 -7.37
C THR A 558 23.98 -6.17 -6.01
N LEU A 559 24.21 -4.91 -5.61
CA LEU A 559 24.76 -4.58 -4.28
C LEU A 559 23.89 -5.17 -3.16
N ARG A 560 22.56 -4.98 -3.23
CA ARG A 560 21.60 -5.53 -2.25
C ARG A 560 21.70 -7.06 -2.17
N ARG A 561 21.70 -7.75 -3.31
CA ARG A 561 21.77 -9.22 -3.39
C ARG A 561 23.11 -9.78 -2.89
N GLU A 562 24.20 -9.03 -3.06
CA GLU A 562 25.53 -9.39 -2.54
C GLU A 562 25.74 -9.00 -1.07
N GLY A 563 24.69 -8.51 -0.40
CA GLY A 563 24.66 -8.27 1.05
C GLY A 563 25.17 -6.91 1.51
N VAL A 564 25.31 -5.93 0.60
CA VAL A 564 25.58 -4.53 0.95
C VAL A 564 24.38 -4.00 1.74
N GLY A 565 24.62 -3.55 2.97
CA GLY A 565 23.56 -3.05 3.86
C GLY A 565 23.30 -1.56 3.72
N ILE A 566 24.27 -0.80 3.22
CA ILE A 566 24.19 0.67 3.18
C ILE A 566 25.04 1.26 2.05
N VAL A 567 24.54 2.32 1.43
CA VAL A 567 25.19 3.10 0.37
C VAL A 567 25.25 4.56 0.80
N PHE A 568 26.44 5.16 0.76
CA PHE A 568 26.65 6.57 1.12
C PHE A 568 26.80 7.44 -0.12
N ALA A 569 26.12 8.59 -0.16
CA ALA A 569 26.28 9.58 -1.22
C ALA A 569 26.01 11.00 -0.70
N ALA A 570 26.61 12.01 -1.35
CA ALA A 570 26.39 13.41 -1.00
C ALA A 570 25.14 14.03 -1.66
N PRO A 571 24.50 15.03 -1.03
CA PRO A 571 23.45 15.83 -1.66
C PRO A 571 24.05 16.76 -2.73
N GLY A 572 23.31 16.98 -3.82
CA GLY A 572 23.78 17.76 -4.98
C GLY A 572 24.12 16.89 -6.20
N ALA A 573 24.12 15.57 -6.05
CA ALA A 573 24.09 14.61 -7.15
C ALA A 573 22.68 14.48 -7.75
N GLY A 574 22.02 15.59 -8.08
CA GLY A 574 20.65 15.62 -8.65
C GLY A 574 20.51 14.90 -10.00
N GLU A 575 21.61 14.37 -10.53
CA GLU A 575 21.69 13.63 -11.78
C GLU A 575 22.24 12.20 -11.62
N SER A 576 22.42 11.71 -10.38
CA SER A 576 22.97 10.38 -10.10
C SER A 576 21.87 9.30 -10.07
N PRO A 577 21.77 8.45 -11.09
CA PRO A 577 20.74 7.42 -11.13
C PRO A 577 21.02 6.30 -10.12
N LEU A 578 22.29 6.00 -9.81
CA LEU A 578 22.62 4.98 -8.81
C LEU A 578 22.24 5.43 -7.39
N ARG A 579 22.40 6.72 -7.09
CA ARG A 579 21.94 7.29 -5.81
C ARG A 579 20.42 7.14 -5.68
N ASP A 580 19.67 7.46 -6.73
CA ASP A 580 18.20 7.33 -6.74
C ASP A 580 17.77 5.86 -6.56
N ALA A 581 18.35 4.95 -7.33
CA ALA A 581 18.08 3.51 -7.20
C ALA A 581 18.40 2.98 -5.78
N ALA A 582 19.51 3.42 -5.17
CA ALA A 582 19.85 3.05 -3.79
C ALA A 582 18.86 3.61 -2.77
N ALA A 583 18.33 4.82 -2.98
CA ALA A 583 17.30 5.43 -2.13
C ALA A 583 16.00 4.63 -2.20
N ARG A 584 15.56 4.25 -3.41
CA ARG A 584 14.35 3.43 -3.64
C ARG A 584 14.47 2.04 -3.00
N LEU A 585 15.68 1.49 -2.91
CA LEU A 585 15.94 0.23 -2.20
C LEU A 585 16.07 0.37 -0.67
N GLY A 586 15.95 1.58 -0.12
CA GLY A 586 16.14 1.84 1.31
C GLY A 586 17.59 1.65 1.79
N LEU A 587 18.57 1.70 0.88
CA LEU A 587 19.99 1.51 1.19
C LEU A 587 20.73 2.83 1.41
N LEU A 588 20.17 3.96 0.98
CA LEU A 588 20.88 5.24 0.95
C LEU A 588 21.00 5.89 2.33
N ALA A 589 22.21 6.32 2.69
CA ALA A 589 22.47 7.29 3.74
C ALA A 589 23.15 8.55 3.16
N GLU A 590 22.70 9.72 3.59
CA GLU A 590 23.20 11.00 3.08
C GLU A 590 24.47 11.44 3.82
N ALA A 591 25.60 11.41 3.12
CA ALA A 591 26.85 12.02 3.56
C ALA A 591 26.87 13.52 3.25
N ARG A 592 27.76 14.30 3.88
CA ARG A 592 27.86 15.75 3.58
C ARG A 592 28.51 16.03 2.22
N ASP A 593 29.54 15.25 1.90
CA ASP A 593 30.38 15.41 0.72
C ASP A 593 30.93 14.04 0.25
N ASP A 594 31.43 13.98 -0.99
CA ASP A 594 31.90 12.73 -1.61
C ASP A 594 33.09 12.08 -0.87
N ARG A 595 33.93 12.91 -0.24
CA ARG A 595 35.04 12.43 0.60
C ARG A 595 34.51 11.71 1.83
N GLU A 596 33.56 12.31 2.53
CA GLU A 596 32.91 11.69 3.69
C GLU A 596 32.14 10.43 3.29
N ALA A 597 31.44 10.43 2.15
CA ALA A 597 30.72 9.26 1.65
C ALA A 597 31.65 8.04 1.50
N ALA A 598 32.82 8.22 0.89
CA ALA A 598 33.82 7.17 0.74
C ALA A 598 34.32 6.64 2.11
N ILE A 599 34.57 7.54 3.07
CA ILE A 599 35.03 7.16 4.41
C ILE A 599 33.94 6.40 5.18
N GLN A 600 32.70 6.91 5.18
CA GLN A 600 31.58 6.27 5.87
C GLN A 600 31.29 4.87 5.29
N ALA A 601 31.38 4.70 3.97
CA ALA A 601 31.29 3.40 3.32
C ALA A 601 32.39 2.43 3.80
N GLY A 602 33.62 2.91 3.94
CA GLY A 602 34.71 2.15 4.56
C GLY A 602 34.41 1.76 6.01
N GLY A 603 33.83 2.69 6.79
CA GLY A 603 33.40 2.47 8.17
C GLY A 603 32.39 1.32 8.30
N ALA A 604 31.37 1.33 7.46
CA ALA A 604 30.37 0.26 7.39
C ALA A 604 30.99 -1.10 7.05
N GLY A 605 32.13 -1.12 6.33
CA GLY A 605 32.88 -2.32 5.96
C GLY A 605 33.89 -2.82 7.02
N MET A 606 34.06 -2.15 8.16
CA MET A 606 35.11 -2.51 9.14
C MET A 606 34.87 -3.85 9.84
N VAL A 607 33.62 -4.19 10.15
CA VAL A 607 33.25 -5.47 10.78
C VAL A 607 32.98 -6.52 9.72
N ARG A 608 32.23 -6.14 8.68
CA ARG A 608 31.87 -6.99 7.56
C ARG A 608 32.38 -6.35 6.26
N PRO A 609 33.56 -6.75 5.75
CA PRO A 609 34.12 -6.19 4.53
C PRO A 609 33.11 -6.18 3.37
N GLY A 610 32.97 -5.03 2.70
CA GLY A 610 32.03 -4.84 1.61
C GLY A 610 30.55 -4.68 2.03
N ASN A 611 30.25 -4.42 3.31
CA ASN A 611 28.91 -4.06 3.77
C ASN A 611 28.50 -2.62 3.37
N GLY A 612 29.48 -1.72 3.22
CA GLY A 612 29.26 -0.35 2.74
C GLY A 612 29.70 -0.15 1.30
N ALA A 613 28.99 0.71 0.59
CA ALA A 613 29.41 1.24 -0.70
C ALA A 613 29.25 2.77 -0.75
N ALA A 614 29.96 3.45 -1.65
CA ALA A 614 29.81 4.90 -1.88
C ALA A 614 29.51 5.21 -3.34
N VAL A 615 28.70 6.25 -3.58
CA VAL A 615 28.43 6.81 -4.91
C VAL A 615 28.94 8.25 -4.93
N LEU A 616 29.85 8.55 -5.86
CA LEU A 616 30.52 9.84 -5.97
C LEU A 616 29.96 10.68 -7.12
N SER A 617 29.92 11.99 -6.89
CA SER A 617 29.39 12.99 -7.83
C SER A 617 30.36 13.29 -8.98
N GLY A 618 30.47 12.35 -9.92
CA GLY A 618 31.29 12.47 -11.13
C GLY A 618 32.78 12.69 -10.89
N ALA A 619 33.44 13.34 -11.84
CA ALA A 619 34.90 13.53 -11.80
C ALA A 619 35.35 14.40 -10.61
N ARG A 620 34.56 15.41 -10.24
CA ARG A 620 34.85 16.26 -9.09
C ARG A 620 34.75 15.48 -7.78
N GLY A 621 33.66 14.74 -7.59
CA GLY A 621 33.49 13.89 -6.40
C GLY A 621 34.58 12.83 -6.29
N LEU A 622 34.97 12.23 -7.42
CA LEU A 622 36.10 11.30 -7.48
C LEU A 622 37.40 11.96 -7.01
N ALA A 623 37.73 13.15 -7.51
CA ALA A 623 38.92 13.89 -7.11
C ALA A 623 38.93 14.23 -5.61
N ASP A 624 37.79 14.68 -5.08
CA ASP A 624 37.62 15.02 -3.67
C ASP A 624 37.79 13.79 -2.75
N ALA A 625 37.43 12.60 -3.24
CA ALA A 625 37.52 11.34 -2.50
C ALA A 625 38.89 10.62 -2.59
N LEU A 626 39.80 11.00 -3.49
CA LEU A 626 41.08 10.27 -3.68
C LEU A 626 41.91 10.14 -2.39
N GLY A 627 41.96 11.20 -1.59
CA GLY A 627 42.65 11.17 -0.30
C GLY A 627 42.03 10.17 0.69
N ALA A 628 40.70 10.03 0.66
CA ALA A 628 39.99 9.03 1.47
C ALA A 628 40.28 7.60 0.97
N LEU A 629 40.25 7.37 -0.35
CA LEU A 629 40.59 6.06 -0.93
C LEU A 629 42.02 5.64 -0.56
N ALA A 630 42.97 6.58 -0.59
CA ALA A 630 44.36 6.34 -0.18
C ALA A 630 44.46 5.90 1.30
N ASP A 631 43.75 6.61 2.18
CA ASP A 631 43.71 6.30 3.62
C ASP A 631 43.06 4.92 3.86
N LEU A 632 41.92 4.61 3.21
CA LEU A 632 41.27 3.30 3.31
C LEU A 632 42.14 2.15 2.78
N ARG A 633 42.85 2.37 1.68
CA ARG A 633 43.79 1.39 1.10
C ARG A 633 44.97 1.14 2.03
N ARG A 634 45.54 2.20 2.61
CA ARG A 634 46.64 2.11 3.59
C ARG A 634 46.21 1.29 4.80
N ASP A 635 44.98 1.52 5.28
CA ASP A 635 44.47 0.92 6.51
C ASP A 635 43.82 -0.46 6.28
N GLY A 636 43.80 -0.94 5.03
CA GLY A 636 43.29 -2.27 4.67
C GLY A 636 41.77 -2.42 4.77
N ILE A 637 41.02 -1.33 4.57
CA ILE A 637 39.56 -1.29 4.75
C ILE A 637 38.85 -1.51 3.41
N GLY A 638 38.05 -2.58 3.34
CA GLY A 638 37.34 -3.01 2.13
C GLY A 638 36.00 -2.32 1.93
N THR A 639 35.85 -1.59 0.82
CA THR A 639 34.60 -0.96 0.37
C THR A 639 34.58 -0.86 -1.16
N VAL A 640 33.40 -0.69 -1.76
CA VAL A 640 33.27 -0.42 -3.20
C VAL A 640 32.80 1.02 -3.39
N VAL A 641 33.48 1.72 -4.29
CA VAL A 641 33.20 3.13 -4.59
C VAL A 641 32.87 3.26 -6.07
N PHE A 642 31.71 3.84 -6.36
CA PHE A 642 31.21 4.09 -7.70
C PHE A 642 31.42 5.55 -8.07
N ALA A 643 31.99 5.80 -9.24
CA ALA A 643 32.09 7.13 -9.82
C ALA A 643 31.29 7.18 -11.12
N GLU A 644 30.24 8.01 -11.16
CA GLU A 644 29.39 8.16 -12.35
C GLU A 644 29.95 9.23 -13.29
N LEU A 645 30.61 8.83 -14.39
CA LEU A 645 31.38 9.73 -15.24
C LEU A 645 30.65 10.04 -16.57
N PRO A 646 30.63 11.31 -17.05
CA PRO A 646 29.88 11.71 -18.25
C PRO A 646 30.43 11.18 -19.58
N ALA A 647 31.73 10.84 -19.64
CA ALA A 647 32.35 10.11 -20.75
C ALA A 647 33.63 9.41 -20.26
N ALA A 648 34.02 8.30 -20.88
CA ALA A 648 35.27 7.61 -20.57
C ALA A 648 36.46 8.50 -20.99
N ASP A 649 37.05 9.25 -20.05
CA ASP A 649 38.41 9.76 -20.19
C ASP A 649 39.35 8.61 -19.81
N PRO A 650 40.04 7.98 -20.78
CA PRO A 650 40.85 6.78 -20.53
C PRO A 650 41.99 7.04 -19.54
N GLY A 651 42.41 8.31 -19.39
CA GLY A 651 43.49 8.68 -18.48
C GLY A 651 43.03 8.89 -17.04
N LEU A 652 41.78 9.30 -16.82
CA LEU A 652 41.28 9.68 -15.50
C LEU A 652 41.17 8.47 -14.58
N LEU A 653 40.55 7.37 -15.04
CA LEU A 653 40.41 6.17 -14.23
C LEU A 653 41.76 5.51 -13.93
N ALA A 654 42.67 5.49 -14.91
CA ALA A 654 44.02 4.95 -14.73
C ALA A 654 44.81 5.76 -13.67
N ALA A 655 44.71 7.09 -13.69
CA ALA A 655 45.37 7.96 -12.71
C ALA A 655 44.76 7.84 -11.32
N CYS A 656 43.43 7.82 -11.21
CA CYS A 656 42.71 7.69 -9.95
C CYS A 656 42.79 6.28 -9.36
N GLY A 657 42.86 5.24 -10.19
CA GLY A 657 42.91 3.84 -9.79
C GLY A 657 44.13 3.50 -8.94
N ALA A 658 45.22 4.27 -9.04
CA ALA A 658 46.40 4.12 -8.18
C ALA A 658 46.10 4.35 -6.68
N PHE A 659 45.01 5.06 -6.34
CA PHE A 659 44.59 5.29 -4.95
C PHE A 659 43.69 4.18 -4.41
N ALA A 660 43.14 3.33 -5.28
CA ALA A 660 42.30 2.18 -4.93
C ALA A 660 43.08 0.86 -5.03
N LYS A 661 42.57 -0.20 -4.42
CA LYS A 661 43.13 -1.55 -4.54
C LYS A 661 43.04 -2.07 -5.98
N SER A 662 41.90 -1.84 -6.61
CA SER A 662 41.64 -2.15 -8.02
C SER A 662 40.65 -1.15 -8.58
N CYS A 663 40.68 -0.98 -9.90
CA CYS A 663 39.77 -0.15 -10.65
C CYS A 663 39.11 -0.97 -11.76
N HIS A 664 37.82 -0.77 -11.95
CA HIS A 664 37.02 -1.51 -12.91
C HIS A 664 36.22 -0.55 -13.78
N GLU A 665 36.12 -0.88 -15.06
CA GLU A 665 35.25 -0.21 -16.03
C GLU A 665 34.40 -1.29 -16.71
N PRO A 666 33.07 -1.24 -16.63
CA PRO A 666 32.20 -2.20 -17.31
C PRO A 666 32.39 -2.13 -18.84
N LEU A 667 32.08 -3.23 -19.53
CA LEU A 667 32.07 -3.22 -21.00
C LEU A 667 30.92 -2.36 -21.55
N PRO A 668 31.11 -1.66 -22.68
CA PRO A 668 30.06 -0.88 -23.31
C PRO A 668 28.89 -1.75 -23.77
N PRO A 669 27.64 -1.24 -23.68
CA PRO A 669 26.51 -1.90 -24.30
C PRO A 669 26.73 -1.90 -25.83
N PRO A 670 26.56 -3.04 -26.52
CA PRO A 670 26.76 -3.10 -27.97
C PRO A 670 25.73 -2.24 -28.70
N ALA A 671 26.11 -1.68 -29.85
CA ALA A 671 25.23 -0.87 -30.70
C ALA A 671 24.12 -1.67 -31.43
N THR A 672 24.00 -2.98 -31.17
CA THR A 672 23.03 -3.89 -31.79
C THR A 672 22.42 -4.85 -30.75
N THR A 673 21.27 -5.44 -31.10
CA THR A 673 20.22 -6.06 -30.28
C THR A 673 20.57 -7.20 -29.31
N ASP A 674 21.84 -7.55 -29.11
CA ASP A 674 22.23 -8.60 -28.16
C ASP A 674 22.99 -8.00 -26.95
N GLY A 675 22.27 -7.19 -26.18
CA GLY A 675 22.76 -6.50 -24.97
C GLY A 675 23.05 -7.43 -23.77
N THR A 676 22.70 -8.72 -23.89
CA THR A 676 22.82 -9.73 -22.83
C THR A 676 24.25 -9.93 -22.34
N ALA A 677 25.23 -9.96 -23.25
CA ALA A 677 26.64 -10.13 -22.88
C ALA A 677 27.20 -8.94 -22.09
N ALA A 678 26.87 -7.71 -22.51
CA ALA A 678 27.27 -6.50 -21.79
C ALA A 678 26.53 -6.37 -20.45
N ALA A 679 25.26 -6.80 -20.38
CA ALA A 679 24.49 -6.83 -19.15
C ALA A 679 25.12 -7.78 -18.12
N HIS A 680 25.49 -9.00 -18.55
CA HIS A 680 26.25 -9.92 -17.72
C HIS A 680 27.62 -9.38 -17.33
N ALA A 681 28.31 -8.68 -18.24
CA ALA A 681 29.60 -8.06 -17.94
C ALA A 681 29.47 -6.99 -16.84
N LEU A 682 28.49 -6.10 -16.93
CA LEU A 682 28.22 -5.09 -15.88
C LEU A 682 28.03 -5.75 -14.51
N VAL A 683 27.12 -6.73 -14.42
CA VAL A 683 26.83 -7.43 -13.16
C VAL A 683 28.07 -8.18 -12.65
N THR A 684 28.82 -8.83 -13.54
CA THR A 684 30.05 -9.55 -13.19
C THR A 684 31.12 -8.60 -12.68
N THR A 685 31.31 -7.44 -13.31
CA THR A 685 32.25 -6.41 -12.87
C THR A 685 31.91 -5.89 -11.47
N VAL A 686 30.64 -5.63 -11.18
CA VAL A 686 30.20 -5.20 -9.84
C VAL A 686 30.50 -6.27 -8.79
N ARG A 687 30.16 -7.54 -9.08
CA ARG A 687 30.47 -8.67 -8.19
C ARG A 687 31.96 -8.87 -7.98
N GLN A 688 32.76 -8.70 -9.04
CA GLN A 688 34.21 -8.80 -8.97
C GLN A 688 34.80 -7.70 -8.10
N ALA A 689 34.37 -6.44 -8.28
CA ALA A 689 34.81 -5.32 -7.44
C ALA A 689 34.47 -5.57 -5.97
N LEU A 690 33.24 -6.00 -5.66
CA LEU A 690 32.83 -6.41 -4.31
C LEU A 690 33.70 -7.53 -3.75
N HIS A 691 33.95 -8.59 -4.52
CA HIS A 691 34.78 -9.72 -4.09
C HIS A 691 36.23 -9.30 -3.82
N GLU A 692 36.81 -8.48 -4.69
CA GLU A 692 38.15 -7.96 -4.53
C GLU A 692 38.28 -7.05 -3.33
N SER A 693 37.28 -6.22 -3.02
CA SER A 693 37.30 -5.35 -1.84
C SER A 693 37.44 -6.15 -0.54
N LYS A 694 36.90 -7.38 -0.52
CA LYS A 694 36.88 -8.31 0.62
C LYS A 694 38.14 -9.16 0.74
N ARG A 695 38.83 -9.43 -0.39
CA ARG A 695 39.99 -10.33 -0.44
C ARG A 695 41.20 -9.75 0.31
N SER A 696 41.94 -10.56 1.06
CA SER A 696 43.15 -10.07 1.76
C SER A 696 44.30 -9.71 0.78
N PRO A 697 45.01 -8.58 0.97
CA PRO A 697 44.66 -7.50 1.91
C PRO A 697 43.41 -6.76 1.42
N ALA A 698 42.44 -6.55 2.31
CA ALA A 698 41.22 -5.83 1.97
C ALA A 698 41.55 -4.38 1.61
N GLY A 699 40.68 -3.73 0.84
CA GLY A 699 40.93 -2.37 0.38
C GLY A 699 39.82 -1.84 -0.51
N PRO A 700 39.79 -0.53 -0.77
CA PRO A 700 38.74 0.10 -1.55
C PRO A 700 38.88 -0.27 -3.02
N THR A 701 37.79 -0.64 -3.69
CA THR A 701 37.76 -0.86 -5.14
C THR A 701 36.96 0.24 -5.82
N LEU A 702 37.45 0.76 -6.94
CA LEU A 702 36.81 1.83 -7.70
C LEU A 702 36.09 1.23 -8.93
N VAL A 703 34.84 1.58 -9.14
CA VAL A 703 34.09 1.25 -10.36
C VAL A 703 33.70 2.55 -11.06
N ALA A 704 34.20 2.76 -12.27
CA ALA A 704 33.74 3.85 -13.13
C ALA A 704 32.50 3.40 -13.88
N LEU A 705 31.36 4.04 -13.61
CA LEU A 705 30.11 3.77 -14.31
C LEU A 705 29.81 4.94 -15.25
N PRO A 706 29.81 4.76 -16.58
CA PRO A 706 29.41 5.83 -17.48
C PRO A 706 27.97 6.27 -17.20
N GLN A 707 27.77 7.59 -17.01
CA GLN A 707 26.47 8.16 -16.61
C GLN A 707 25.37 7.83 -17.63
N GLN A 708 25.70 7.79 -18.92
CA GLN A 708 24.78 7.37 -19.97
C GLN A 708 24.26 5.93 -19.74
N TRP A 709 25.13 5.01 -19.31
CA TRP A 709 24.75 3.61 -19.10
C TRP A 709 24.00 3.41 -17.78
N ALA A 710 24.32 4.23 -16.78
CA ALA A 710 23.58 4.29 -15.53
C ALA A 710 22.11 4.70 -15.77
N GLN A 711 21.87 5.66 -16.68
CA GLN A 711 20.54 6.20 -17.00
C GLN A 711 19.74 5.35 -18.00
N THR A 712 20.42 4.69 -18.94
CA THR A 712 19.75 3.95 -20.04
C THR A 712 19.14 2.65 -19.51
N THR A 713 17.97 2.26 -20.04
CA THR A 713 17.32 0.96 -19.79
C THR A 713 17.83 -0.08 -20.78
N TRP A 714 18.55 -1.10 -20.31
CA TRP A 714 19.16 -2.10 -21.20
C TRP A 714 19.57 -3.42 -20.53
N VAL A 715 19.46 -3.54 -19.20
CA VAL A 715 19.93 -4.71 -18.45
C VAL A 715 18.75 -5.62 -18.13
N PRO A 716 18.64 -6.83 -18.71
CA PRO A 716 17.57 -7.76 -18.36
C PRO A 716 17.66 -8.20 -16.89
N LEU A 717 16.53 -8.29 -16.20
CA LEU A 717 16.47 -8.74 -14.80
C LEU A 717 17.09 -10.15 -14.64
N ALA A 718 16.90 -11.02 -15.63
CA ALA A 718 17.50 -12.35 -15.68
C ALA A 718 19.05 -12.34 -15.62
N ALA A 719 19.71 -11.27 -16.08
CA ALA A 719 21.17 -11.15 -16.02
C ALA A 719 21.70 -11.11 -14.57
N LEU A 720 20.85 -10.73 -13.60
CA LEU A 720 21.20 -10.66 -12.19
C LEU A 720 21.06 -12.03 -11.47
N ALA A 721 20.45 -13.04 -12.09
CA ALA A 721 20.03 -14.30 -11.44
C ALA A 721 21.17 -15.28 -11.03
N GLY A 722 22.42 -15.04 -11.43
CA GLY A 722 23.53 -15.92 -11.05
C GLY A 722 24.19 -15.54 -9.73
N THR A 723 24.06 -16.30 -8.64
CA THR A 723 24.98 -16.19 -7.49
C THR A 723 25.61 -17.54 -7.17
N GLY A 724 26.93 -17.57 -6.98
CA GLY A 724 27.61 -18.57 -6.14
C GLY A 724 27.93 -19.94 -6.76
N THR A 725 29.23 -20.24 -6.85
CA THR A 725 29.83 -21.58 -7.00
C THR A 725 29.61 -22.33 -8.32
N GLY A 726 30.25 -21.83 -9.39
CA GLY A 726 30.68 -22.70 -10.49
C GLY A 726 31.90 -23.52 -10.05
N ALA A 727 31.69 -24.69 -9.48
CA ALA A 727 32.63 -25.78 -9.71
C ALA A 727 32.74 -25.94 -11.22
N ALA A 728 33.98 -26.04 -11.72
CA ALA A 728 34.26 -26.36 -13.10
C ALA A 728 33.46 -27.62 -13.51
N THR A 729 32.43 -27.44 -14.31
CA THR A 729 31.85 -28.53 -15.07
C THR A 729 32.65 -28.63 -16.36
N ASP A 730 33.55 -29.60 -16.39
CA ASP A 730 33.98 -30.28 -17.60
C ASP A 730 32.73 -30.66 -18.42
N ALA A 731 32.50 -29.97 -19.54
CA ALA A 731 31.80 -30.48 -20.71
C ALA A 731 31.70 -29.39 -21.78
N ALA A 732 32.72 -29.28 -22.64
CA ALA A 732 32.56 -28.89 -24.05
C ALA A 732 33.91 -28.90 -24.79
N VAL A 733 34.48 -30.08 -25.07
CA VAL A 733 35.29 -30.28 -26.29
C VAL A 733 35.06 -31.70 -26.77
N ASP A 734 33.99 -31.93 -27.53
CA ASP A 734 34.04 -32.92 -28.61
C ASP A 734 32.92 -32.66 -29.64
N ALA A 735 33.29 -32.00 -30.73
CA ALA A 735 32.62 -32.08 -32.03
C ALA A 735 33.44 -31.32 -33.07
N ASP A 736 34.62 -31.82 -33.42
CA ASP A 736 35.02 -31.77 -34.83
C ASP A 736 35.97 -32.93 -35.17
N ARG A 737 35.42 -33.93 -35.86
CA ARG A 737 36.18 -34.93 -36.59
C ARG A 737 35.66 -34.95 -38.02
N SER A 738 36.55 -34.64 -38.96
CA SER A 738 36.61 -35.28 -40.27
C SER A 738 38.05 -35.23 -40.82
N PRO A 739 38.42 -36.18 -41.70
CA PRO A 739 39.68 -36.91 -41.57
C PRO A 739 40.70 -36.59 -42.67
N GLY A 740 41.99 -36.73 -42.37
CA GLY A 740 43.04 -36.64 -43.39
C GLY A 740 44.44 -36.99 -42.90
N GLN A 741 44.90 -38.17 -43.32
CA GLN A 741 46.29 -38.50 -43.71
C GLN A 741 47.41 -38.65 -42.65
N GLU A 742 47.85 -39.92 -42.57
CA GLU A 742 49.24 -40.41 -42.72
C GLU A 742 50.36 -40.00 -41.73
N ALA A 743 50.79 -41.03 -41.00
CA ALA A 743 52.16 -41.56 -40.93
C ALA A 743 53.25 -40.88 -40.07
N ALA A 744 53.77 -41.73 -39.17
CA ALA A 744 55.18 -41.99 -38.84
C ALA A 744 55.93 -41.13 -37.79
N GLY A 745 56.70 -41.85 -36.96
CA GLY A 745 57.92 -41.39 -36.27
C GLY A 745 57.76 -41.12 -34.77
N GLN A 746 58.10 -42.07 -33.88
CA GLN A 746 59.42 -42.24 -33.24
C GLN A 746 59.78 -41.11 -32.25
N THR A 747 59.80 -41.38 -30.93
CA THR A 747 60.96 -41.78 -30.05
C THR A 747 61.31 -40.61 -29.10
N SER A 748 61.20 -40.82 -27.77
CA SER A 748 62.33 -40.94 -26.80
C SER A 748 62.83 -39.56 -26.34
N GLU A 749 63.13 -39.21 -25.08
CA GLU A 749 63.93 -39.79 -23.98
C GLU A 749 63.54 -39.00 -22.69
N GLN A 750 63.45 -39.59 -21.48
CA GLN A 750 64.55 -39.78 -20.50
C GLN A 750 65.34 -38.46 -20.23
N THR A 751 65.69 -38.01 -19.02
CA THR A 751 65.95 -38.63 -17.71
C THR A 751 66.19 -37.44 -16.74
N ALA A 752 65.65 -37.43 -15.51
CA ALA A 752 66.32 -37.86 -14.26
C ALA A 752 67.46 -36.94 -13.75
N ARG A 753 67.30 -36.37 -12.54
CA ARG A 753 68.11 -36.62 -11.31
C ARG A 753 68.85 -35.33 -10.91
N GLN A 754 69.15 -34.96 -9.67
CA GLN A 754 69.07 -35.61 -8.35
C GLN A 754 69.40 -34.55 -7.26
N SER A 755 68.75 -34.67 -6.09
CA SER A 755 69.30 -34.66 -4.69
C SER A 755 70.21 -33.51 -4.20
N ALA A 756 70.31 -33.14 -2.93
CA ALA A 756 69.95 -33.70 -1.62
C ALA A 756 69.81 -32.54 -0.59
N GLY A 757 68.96 -32.59 0.45
CA GLY A 757 69.21 -33.21 1.78
C GLY A 757 69.70 -32.13 2.76
N GLN A 758 69.14 -31.84 3.94
CA GLN A 758 68.77 -32.63 5.14
C GLN A 758 67.77 -31.77 5.98
N LYS A 759 66.63 -32.29 6.48
CA LYS A 759 66.37 -33.14 7.67
C LYS A 759 66.69 -32.51 9.04
N THR A 760 65.61 -32.23 9.80
CA THR A 760 65.20 -32.67 11.17
C THR A 760 64.32 -31.58 11.79
N GLY A 761 63.16 -31.78 12.43
CA GLY A 761 62.31 -32.92 12.79
C GLY A 761 61.13 -32.41 13.64
N GLN A 762 59.96 -33.09 13.54
CA GLN A 762 58.90 -33.41 14.53
C GLN A 762 58.71 -32.48 15.77
N THR A 763 57.53 -32.10 16.27
CA THR A 763 56.17 -32.71 16.33
C THR A 763 55.20 -31.74 17.06
N ALA A 764 53.88 -31.86 16.80
CA ALA A 764 52.71 -31.39 17.59
C ALA A 764 52.51 -29.85 17.73
N GLY A 765 51.33 -29.25 17.69
CA GLY A 765 49.93 -29.70 17.63
C GLY A 765 49.04 -28.44 17.58
N THR A 766 47.87 -28.55 16.94
CA THR A 766 46.63 -27.80 17.21
C THR A 766 46.71 -26.40 17.85
N THR A 767 46.70 -25.35 17.03
CA THR A 767 45.88 -24.11 17.14
C THR A 767 46.33 -23.15 16.05
N ALA A 768 45.68 -23.17 14.88
CA ALA A 768 45.94 -22.22 13.79
C ALA A 768 44.62 -21.55 13.42
N GLY A 769 44.41 -20.37 13.98
CA GLY A 769 43.23 -19.56 13.74
C GLY A 769 43.28 -18.27 14.54
N GLN A 770 44.36 -17.49 14.40
CA GLN A 770 44.47 -16.10 14.87
C GLN A 770 45.86 -15.52 14.53
N THR A 771 46.16 -15.28 13.26
CA THR A 771 47.30 -14.40 12.87
C THR A 771 47.11 -13.94 11.42
N ALA A 772 46.16 -13.03 11.21
CA ALA A 772 46.09 -12.21 10.00
C ALA A 772 45.41 -10.89 10.37
N GLY A 773 46.14 -9.99 11.02
CA GLY A 773 45.60 -8.72 11.51
C GLY A 773 46.57 -7.96 12.39
N THR A 774 47.80 -7.71 11.92
CA THR A 774 48.83 -7.04 12.72
C THR A 774 49.38 -5.75 12.12
N THR A 775 48.75 -5.17 11.09
CA THR A 775 49.14 -3.86 10.54
C THR A 775 48.09 -2.74 10.72
N ALA A 776 46.89 -3.04 11.23
CA ALA A 776 45.92 -2.03 11.69
C ALA A 776 46.08 -1.68 13.20
N GLY A 777 47.01 -2.32 13.89
CA GLY A 777 47.07 -2.36 15.36
C GLY A 777 47.76 -1.17 16.06
N GLN A 778 48.32 -0.19 15.35
CA GLN A 778 49.13 0.85 16.00
C GLN A 778 48.37 2.14 16.38
N THR A 779 47.15 2.35 15.88
CA THR A 779 46.30 3.52 16.25
C THR A 779 45.11 3.17 17.13
N ALA A 780 44.58 1.94 17.04
CA ALA A 780 43.59 1.41 18.01
C ALA A 780 44.16 1.37 19.44
N ALA A 781 45.50 1.24 19.54
CA ALA A 781 46.21 1.26 20.81
C ALA A 781 46.11 2.62 21.52
N SER A 782 45.90 3.77 20.87
CA SER A 782 46.01 5.05 21.60
C SER A 782 44.77 5.40 22.43
N VAL A 783 43.54 5.19 21.92
CA VAL A 783 42.31 5.44 22.71
C VAL A 783 42.01 4.28 23.65
N ALA A 784 42.29 3.03 23.26
CA ALA A 784 42.17 1.88 24.14
C ALA A 784 43.25 1.86 25.24
N ALA A 785 44.47 2.36 24.99
CA ALA A 785 45.46 2.59 26.04
C ALA A 785 45.11 3.83 26.88
N VAL A 786 44.54 4.90 26.32
CA VAL A 786 44.04 6.03 27.13
C VAL A 786 42.90 5.62 28.05
N LEU A 787 41.93 4.88 27.53
CA LEU A 787 40.84 4.34 28.35
C LEU A 787 41.37 3.25 29.28
N GLY A 788 42.30 2.40 28.86
CA GLY A 788 42.96 1.40 29.70
C GLY A 788 43.79 2.00 30.85
N ASP A 789 44.46 3.13 30.60
CA ASP A 789 45.32 3.85 31.54
C ASP A 789 44.50 4.79 32.45
N VAL A 790 43.45 5.43 31.94
CA VAL A 790 42.50 6.25 32.73
C VAL A 790 41.63 5.36 33.63
N LEU A 791 41.32 4.12 33.20
CA LEU A 791 40.39 3.21 33.88
C LEU A 791 41.07 2.10 34.69
N GLY A 792 42.40 2.15 34.88
CA GLY A 792 43.11 1.34 35.87
C GLY A 792 42.62 -0.10 36.04
N GLY A 793 42.77 -0.95 35.01
CA GLY A 793 42.83 -2.40 35.20
C GLY A 793 41.55 -3.24 35.13
N ALA A 794 40.42 -2.78 34.58
CA ALA A 794 39.24 -3.63 34.37
C ALA A 794 38.59 -3.52 32.97
N PRO A 795 39.22 -4.09 31.91
CA PRO A 795 38.63 -4.15 30.57
C PRO A 795 37.38 -5.05 30.47
N GLU A 796 37.10 -5.91 31.47
CA GLU A 796 35.94 -6.82 31.48
C GLU A 796 34.59 -6.13 31.74
N GLU A 797 34.57 -4.91 32.29
CA GLU A 797 33.32 -4.15 32.56
C GLU A 797 32.84 -3.29 31.38
N LEU A 798 33.62 -3.19 30.30
CA LEU A 798 33.21 -2.48 29.09
C LEU A 798 32.43 -3.43 28.17
N PRO A 799 31.31 -2.99 27.55
CA PRO A 799 30.60 -3.81 26.59
C PRO A 799 31.53 -4.13 25.40
N ALA A 800 31.32 -5.27 24.74
CA ALA A 800 31.96 -5.56 23.46
C ALA A 800 31.59 -4.44 22.47
N ALA A 801 32.48 -3.45 22.33
CA ALA A 801 32.30 -2.24 21.54
C ALA A 801 33.31 -2.24 20.41
N ALA A 802 32.86 -1.83 19.22
CA ALA A 802 33.75 -1.65 18.09
C ALA A 802 34.35 -0.24 18.18
N PHE A 803 35.67 -0.17 18.32
CA PHE A 803 36.41 1.09 18.40
C PHE A 803 36.89 1.49 17.02
N ALA A 804 36.42 2.64 16.52
CA ALA A 804 36.96 3.25 15.31
C ALA A 804 38.04 4.27 15.69
N ALA A 805 39.31 3.93 15.44
CA ALA A 805 40.46 4.81 15.65
C ALA A 805 41.24 4.95 14.35
N ALA A 806 41.44 6.18 13.88
CA ALA A 806 42.22 6.49 12.69
C ALA A 806 43.30 7.54 13.01
N SER A 807 44.36 7.59 12.19
CA SER A 807 45.49 8.53 12.37
C SER A 807 45.10 10.01 12.22
N ARG A 808 43.89 10.30 11.73
CA ARG A 808 43.33 11.64 11.54
C ARG A 808 41.96 11.75 12.23
N PRO A 809 41.71 12.79 13.05
CA PRO A 809 40.43 12.95 13.77
C PRO A 809 39.19 12.91 12.85
N ALA A 810 39.21 13.65 11.73
CA ALA A 810 38.10 13.69 10.78
C ALA A 810 37.83 12.33 10.07
N LEU A 811 38.88 11.52 9.88
CA LEU A 811 38.75 10.17 9.31
C LEU A 811 38.13 9.22 10.34
N ALA A 812 38.57 9.29 11.60
CA ALA A 812 38.08 8.45 12.69
C ALA A 812 36.58 8.67 12.94
N THR A 813 36.12 9.92 12.93
CA THR A 813 34.72 10.25 13.16
C THR A 813 33.80 9.77 12.04
N ALA A 814 34.18 9.95 10.78
CA ALA A 814 33.39 9.46 9.65
C ALA A 814 33.39 7.92 9.56
N LEU A 815 34.50 7.25 9.87
CA LEU A 815 34.53 5.78 9.99
C LEU A 815 33.58 5.29 11.09
N ALA A 816 33.57 5.96 12.25
CA ALA A 816 32.68 5.62 13.36
C ALA A 816 31.19 5.76 12.98
N THR A 817 30.82 6.88 12.35
CA THR A 817 29.46 7.11 11.85
C THR A 817 29.07 6.05 10.83
N GLY A 818 29.94 5.77 9.86
CA GLY A 818 29.70 4.73 8.86
C GLY A 818 29.53 3.34 9.46
N LEU A 819 30.36 2.97 10.43
CA LEU A 819 30.26 1.71 11.15
C LEU A 819 28.95 1.59 11.93
N ALA A 820 28.53 2.65 12.62
CA ALA A 820 27.29 2.64 13.41
C ALA A 820 26.03 2.51 12.55
N LEU A 821 26.06 3.08 11.35
CA LEU A 821 24.95 2.99 10.39
C LEU A 821 24.94 1.66 9.63
N GLY A 822 26.11 1.16 9.24
CA GLY A 822 26.24 -0.10 8.51
C GLY A 822 26.08 -1.34 9.39
N GLU A 823 26.40 -1.24 10.69
CA GLU A 823 26.25 -2.31 11.67
C GLU A 823 25.45 -1.81 12.88
N PRO A 824 24.12 -1.69 12.78
CA PRO A 824 23.28 -1.15 13.86
C PRO A 824 23.34 -1.93 15.17
N SER A 825 23.82 -3.19 15.12
CA SER A 825 24.05 -4.02 16.32
C SER A 825 25.36 -3.69 17.05
N ALA A 826 26.27 -2.96 16.40
CA ALA A 826 27.56 -2.59 16.97
C ALA A 826 27.41 -1.36 17.89
N LYS A 827 28.04 -1.44 19.06
CA LYS A 827 28.22 -0.28 19.94
C LYS A 827 29.49 0.45 19.52
N VAL A 828 29.33 1.66 18.98
CA VAL A 828 30.46 2.42 18.43
C VAL A 828 30.86 3.56 19.36
N LEU A 829 32.14 3.57 19.74
CA LEU A 829 32.75 4.61 20.56
C LEU A 829 33.79 5.38 19.72
N CYS A 830 33.74 6.71 19.75
CA CYS A 830 34.66 7.55 18.97
C CYS A 830 35.20 8.72 19.81
N GLY A 831 36.52 8.93 19.81
CA GLY A 831 37.14 10.09 20.45
C GLY A 831 37.02 11.36 19.59
N LEU A 832 36.58 12.47 20.17
CA LEU A 832 36.55 13.78 19.51
C LEU A 832 37.78 14.61 19.89
N GLY A 833 38.54 15.06 18.89
CA GLY A 833 39.67 15.97 19.07
C GLY A 833 39.54 17.25 18.22
N GLY A 834 39.68 18.43 18.85
CA GLY A 834 39.77 19.72 18.14
C GLY A 834 38.49 20.21 17.44
N GLY A 835 38.60 21.29 16.64
CA GLY A 835 37.45 21.96 16.00
C GLY A 835 36.68 21.15 14.95
N ASP A 836 37.26 20.07 14.41
CA ASP A 836 36.60 19.17 13.47
C ASP A 836 35.59 18.23 14.15
N GLY A 837 35.70 18.02 15.47
CA GLY A 837 34.78 17.15 16.23
C GLY A 837 33.35 17.68 16.35
N VAL A 838 33.18 19.00 16.36
CA VAL A 838 31.86 19.66 16.35
C VAL A 838 31.08 19.33 15.07
N ARG A 839 31.78 19.31 13.92
CA ARG A 839 31.19 19.01 12.62
C ARG A 839 30.73 17.56 12.56
N ALA A 840 31.60 16.64 12.98
CA ALA A 840 31.28 15.22 13.07
C ALA A 840 30.07 14.91 13.94
N LEU A 841 29.92 15.60 15.08
CA LEU A 841 28.77 15.43 15.97
C LEU A 841 27.46 15.89 15.31
N ALA A 842 27.50 17.03 14.60
CA ALA A 842 26.34 17.52 13.85
C ALA A 842 25.98 16.58 12.68
N ASP A 843 26.97 16.04 11.98
CA ASP A 843 26.75 15.12 10.86
C ASP A 843 26.13 13.80 11.34
N ALA A 844 26.65 13.21 12.42
CA ALA A 844 26.08 12.03 13.05
C ALA A 844 24.65 12.29 13.56
N ALA A 845 24.37 13.48 14.09
CA ALA A 845 23.03 13.88 14.52
C ALA A 845 22.04 13.95 13.35
N ARG A 846 22.43 14.53 12.21
CA ARG A 846 21.60 14.57 11.00
C ARG A 846 21.28 13.17 10.47
N GLN A 847 22.24 12.25 10.54
CA GLN A 847 22.08 10.87 10.09
C GLN A 847 21.47 9.94 11.17
N ALA A 848 21.14 10.47 12.35
CA ALA A 848 20.68 9.71 13.52
C ALA A 848 21.59 8.51 13.88
N ALA A 849 22.90 8.61 13.61
CA ALA A 849 23.84 7.51 13.77
C ALA A 849 24.07 7.20 15.27
N PRO A 850 23.98 5.92 15.71
CA PRO A 850 24.11 5.54 17.12
C PRO A 850 25.57 5.49 17.60
N VAL A 851 26.31 6.59 17.43
CA VAL A 851 27.70 6.74 17.88
C VAL A 851 27.73 7.41 19.25
N THR A 852 28.53 6.87 20.17
CA THR A 852 28.85 7.55 21.43
C THR A 852 30.21 8.23 21.29
N PHE A 853 30.18 9.56 21.27
CA PHE A 853 31.38 10.37 21.20
C PHE A 853 31.94 10.64 22.60
N VAL A 854 33.25 10.51 22.76
CA VAL A 854 33.97 10.84 23.99
C VAL A 854 34.87 12.03 23.70
N VAL A 855 34.67 13.14 24.42
CA VAL A 855 35.49 14.35 24.29
C VAL A 855 36.16 14.67 25.62
N CYS A 856 37.42 15.10 25.58
CA CYS A 856 38.07 15.69 26.74
C CYS A 856 37.97 17.22 26.63
N GLY A 857 37.24 17.83 27.55
CA GLY A 857 37.05 19.28 27.61
C GLY A 857 38.06 19.94 28.55
N ASP A 858 38.36 21.22 28.35
CA ASP A 858 39.10 22.08 29.30
C ASP A 858 38.20 22.60 30.44
N GLY A 859 36.97 22.08 30.56
CA GLY A 859 35.94 22.56 31.47
C GLY A 859 34.99 23.60 30.88
N GLY A 860 35.23 24.13 29.66
CA GLY A 860 34.38 25.13 29.00
C GLY A 860 33.06 24.60 28.37
N PRO A 861 32.06 25.46 28.07
CA PRO A 861 30.70 25.03 27.69
C PRO A 861 30.48 24.56 26.23
N ARG A 862 31.54 24.37 25.42
CA ARG A 862 31.40 24.27 23.95
C ARG A 862 30.66 23.03 23.42
N TYR A 863 30.93 21.85 23.98
CA TYR A 863 30.36 20.60 23.47
C TYR A 863 29.02 20.23 24.14
N GLY A 864 28.87 20.56 25.42
CA GLY A 864 27.63 20.36 26.17
C GLY A 864 26.46 21.20 25.63
N GLU A 865 26.68 22.49 25.34
CA GLU A 865 25.66 23.37 24.77
C GLU A 865 25.28 22.96 23.34
N LEU A 866 26.26 22.55 22.53
CA LEU A 866 26.01 22.04 21.18
C LEU A 866 25.20 20.75 21.21
N ALA A 867 25.57 19.79 22.06
CA ALA A 867 24.82 18.55 22.22
C ALA A 867 23.38 18.84 22.65
N ALA A 868 23.16 19.78 23.58
CA ALA A 868 21.83 20.21 23.98
C ALA A 868 21.06 20.87 22.82
N ALA A 869 21.70 21.74 22.03
CA ALA A 869 21.09 22.40 20.87
C ALA A 869 20.69 21.41 19.76
N LEU A 870 21.43 20.31 19.62
CA LEU A 870 21.14 19.21 18.69
C LEU A 870 20.20 18.15 19.30
N GLY A 871 19.74 18.32 20.55
CA GLY A 871 18.86 17.37 21.23
C GLY A 871 19.52 16.04 21.59
N LEU A 872 20.85 16.00 21.69
CA LEU A 872 21.62 14.78 21.93
C LEU A 872 21.66 14.40 23.41
N ARG A 873 21.75 13.09 23.66
CA ARG A 873 21.98 12.56 25.00
C ARG A 873 23.43 12.86 25.40
N THR A 874 23.63 13.70 26.41
CA THR A 874 24.96 14.12 26.86
C THR A 874 25.15 13.86 28.35
N ARG A 875 26.38 13.49 28.74
CA ARG A 875 26.75 13.36 30.15
C ARG A 875 28.18 13.81 30.39
N ARG A 876 28.38 14.56 31.47
CA ARG A 876 29.69 15.04 31.91
C ARG A 876 30.23 14.16 33.03
N VAL A 877 31.49 13.79 32.94
CA VAL A 877 32.21 13.04 33.97
C VAL A 877 33.42 13.87 34.40
N ASP A 878 33.42 14.28 35.66
CA ASP A 878 34.42 15.16 36.24
C ASP A 878 35.50 14.36 36.96
N LEU A 879 36.73 14.44 36.47
CA LEU A 879 37.91 13.78 37.05
C LEU A 879 38.80 14.77 37.82
N SER A 880 38.34 16.01 38.06
CA SER A 880 39.16 17.08 38.67
C SER A 880 39.36 16.96 40.19
N GLY A 881 38.79 15.93 40.83
CA GLY A 881 38.96 15.64 42.25
C GLY A 881 40.38 15.19 42.65
N ARG A 882 40.61 14.99 43.95
CA ARG A 882 41.89 14.45 44.46
C ARG A 882 42.10 13.06 43.86
N LEU A 883 43.22 12.89 43.13
CA LEU A 883 43.63 11.66 42.47
C LEU A 883 44.09 10.60 43.49
N ASP A 884 43.22 10.19 44.41
CA ASP A 884 43.44 8.98 45.21
C ASP A 884 42.91 7.74 44.48
N PRO A 885 43.47 6.54 44.73
CA PRO A 885 43.10 5.33 44.00
C PRO A 885 41.62 4.94 44.13
N ASP A 886 40.98 5.19 45.27
CA ASP A 886 39.58 4.83 45.52
C ASP A 886 38.64 5.77 44.75
N TYR A 887 38.97 7.06 44.69
CA TYR A 887 38.26 8.04 43.88
C TYR A 887 38.37 7.72 42.38
N LEU A 888 39.57 7.39 41.88
CA LEU A 888 39.79 7.00 40.49
C LEU A 888 39.03 5.71 40.12
N ALA A 889 39.01 4.70 40.99
CA ALA A 889 38.25 3.48 40.79
C ALA A 889 36.72 3.73 40.75
N ALA A 890 36.21 4.60 41.63
CA ALA A 890 34.79 4.97 41.64
C ALA A 890 34.38 5.76 40.39
N GLN A 891 35.20 6.71 39.93
CA GLN A 891 34.94 7.48 38.72
C GLN A 891 35.02 6.60 37.46
N THR A 892 35.95 5.65 37.44
CA THR A 892 36.07 4.63 36.38
C THR A 892 34.78 3.82 36.24
N LYS A 893 34.24 3.33 37.35
CA LYS A 893 32.98 2.57 37.36
C LYS A 893 31.78 3.43 36.93
N ALA A 894 31.73 4.67 37.40
CA ALA A 894 30.67 5.61 37.02
C ALA A 894 30.72 5.97 35.53
N PHE A 895 31.92 6.12 34.97
CA PHE A 895 32.15 6.35 33.55
C PHE A 895 31.75 5.13 32.70
N ALA A 896 32.10 3.91 33.11
CA ALA A 896 31.70 2.68 32.43
C ALA A 896 30.17 2.52 32.38
N VAL A 897 29.48 2.73 33.51
CA VAL A 897 28.00 2.70 33.58
C VAL A 897 27.38 3.79 32.70
N THR A 898 27.98 4.99 32.68
CA THR A 898 27.53 6.10 31.84
C THR A 898 27.67 5.79 30.35
N LEU A 899 28.82 5.25 29.94
CA LEU A 899 29.07 4.82 28.57
C LEU A 899 28.09 3.73 28.14
N GLN A 900 27.86 2.72 28.98
CA GLN A 900 26.90 1.65 28.69
C GLN A 900 25.48 2.20 28.50
N ALA A 901 25.04 3.10 29.38
CA ALA A 901 23.70 3.69 29.31
C ALA A 901 23.50 4.56 28.06
N LEU A 902 24.52 5.34 27.67
CA LEU A 902 24.45 6.19 26.47
C LEU A 902 24.57 5.37 25.18
N ALA A 903 25.47 4.40 25.12
CA ALA A 903 25.64 3.53 23.95
C ALA A 903 24.44 2.58 23.71
N ALA A 904 23.57 2.38 24.70
CA ALA A 904 22.39 1.51 24.57
C ALA A 904 21.14 2.22 24.01
N GLY A 905 21.09 3.55 24.00
CA GLY A 905 19.92 4.27 23.49
C GLY A 905 20.04 4.66 22.01
N PRO A 906 18.94 5.12 21.39
CA PRO A 906 18.90 5.48 19.98
C PRO A 906 19.66 6.79 19.68
N GLY A 907 20.18 6.90 18.47
CA GLY A 907 20.88 8.09 17.97
C GLY A 907 22.18 8.42 18.69
N PRO A 908 22.87 9.51 18.28
CA PRO A 908 24.18 9.82 18.81
C PRO A 908 24.12 10.32 20.24
N SER A 909 25.24 10.15 20.95
CA SER A 909 25.41 10.61 22.32
C SER A 909 26.81 11.16 22.55
N LEU A 910 26.96 11.97 23.59
CA LEU A 910 28.22 12.62 23.96
C LEU A 910 28.57 12.35 25.43
N VAL A 911 29.81 11.97 25.68
CA VAL A 911 30.41 11.95 27.00
C VAL A 911 31.55 12.96 27.06
N GLU A 912 31.45 13.92 27.97
CA GLU A 912 32.49 14.91 28.19
C GLU A 912 33.29 14.56 29.45
N LEU A 913 34.58 14.29 29.28
CA LEU A 913 35.55 14.08 30.35
C LEU A 913 36.21 15.42 30.72
N ILE A 914 36.18 15.79 32.00
CA ILE A 914 36.91 16.96 32.53
C ILE A 914 38.18 16.46 33.23
N PRO A 915 39.38 16.79 32.75
CA PRO A 915 40.62 16.41 33.39
C PRO A 915 40.95 17.29 34.61
N PRO A 916 41.87 16.86 35.49
CA PRO A 916 42.40 17.69 36.56
C PRO A 916 43.03 18.99 36.06
N ALA A 917 42.87 20.08 36.83
CA ALA A 917 43.42 21.39 36.49
C ALA A 917 44.95 21.35 36.34
N GLY A 918 45.48 21.93 35.26
CA GLY A 918 46.92 21.99 34.97
C GLY A 918 47.50 20.77 34.26
N ALA A 919 46.67 19.77 33.93
CA ALA A 919 47.10 18.63 33.16
C ALA A 919 47.22 18.99 31.67
N ALA A 920 48.42 19.35 31.22
CA ALA A 920 48.80 19.27 29.81
C ALA A 920 48.91 17.78 29.41
N LEU A 921 47.78 17.07 29.45
CA LEU A 921 47.69 15.60 29.29
C LEU A 921 48.26 15.10 27.95
N TRP A 922 48.55 15.99 27.01
CA TRP A 922 48.96 15.63 25.66
C TRP A 922 50.19 16.36 25.11
N GLU A 923 50.80 17.30 25.84
CA GLU A 923 52.05 17.94 25.37
C GLU A 923 53.32 17.43 26.06
N THR A 924 53.22 16.72 27.18
CA THR A 924 54.38 16.07 27.81
C THR A 924 53.98 14.74 28.47
N SER A 925 54.49 13.65 27.90
CA SER A 925 54.94 12.44 28.59
C SER A 925 54.22 12.03 29.90
N TRP A 926 52.94 11.68 29.86
CA TRP A 926 52.37 10.75 30.85
C TRP A 926 52.77 9.29 30.59
N ILE A 927 53.19 8.98 29.35
CA ILE A 927 53.72 7.66 28.94
C ILE A 927 55.13 7.37 29.51
N GLY A 928 55.83 8.36 30.08
CA GLY A 928 57.19 8.19 30.61
C GLY A 928 57.30 7.79 32.09
N MET A 929 56.21 7.78 32.86
CA MET A 929 56.27 7.52 34.31
C MET A 929 56.00 6.06 34.73
N LEU A 930 55.89 5.13 33.77
CA LEU A 930 55.69 3.69 34.04
C LEU A 930 56.85 2.79 33.59
N GLU A 931 58.01 3.36 33.25
CA GLU A 931 59.26 2.59 33.12
C GLU A 931 60.14 2.76 34.36
N GLN A 932 59.77 2.24 35.52
CA GLN A 932 60.75 1.67 36.48
C GLN A 932 60.06 0.67 37.43
N PRO A 933 60.47 -0.61 37.45
CA PRO A 933 60.08 -1.50 38.52
C PRO A 933 60.88 -1.13 39.77
N LYS A 934 60.27 -0.46 40.75
CA LYS A 934 60.87 -0.37 42.09
C LYS A 934 60.82 -1.75 42.73
N THR A 935 61.92 -2.46 42.60
CA THR A 935 62.34 -3.47 43.55
C THR A 935 62.44 -2.84 44.94
N ALA A 936 61.92 -3.55 45.93
CA ALA A 936 61.98 -3.16 47.32
C ALA A 936 63.43 -3.02 47.80
N GLY A 937 63.72 -1.91 48.48
CA GLY A 937 64.95 -1.68 49.24
C GLY A 937 64.67 -0.65 50.32
N ALA A 938 64.67 -1.12 51.57
CA ALA A 938 64.47 -0.33 52.78
C ALA A 938 65.57 0.73 52.99
N GLY A 939 65.22 1.85 53.63
CA GLY A 939 66.20 2.77 54.21
C GLY A 939 65.67 4.18 54.46
N HIS A 940 65.58 4.57 55.75
CA HIS A 940 65.42 5.94 56.27
C HIS A 940 66.26 6.97 55.49
N ALA A 941 65.79 8.19 55.25
CA ALA A 941 65.61 9.30 56.20
C ALA A 941 64.82 10.43 55.53
#